data_AF-A0A286UMZ3-F1
#
_entry.id   AF-A0A286UMZ3-F1
#
_cell.length_a   1.000
_cell.length_b   1.000
_cell.length_c   1.000
_cell.angle_alpha   90.00
_cell.angle_beta   90.00
_cell.angle_gamma   90.00
#
_symmetry.space_group_name_H-M   'P 1'
#
loop_
_entity.id
_entity.type
_entity.pdbx_description
1 polymer ?
#
loop_
_entity_poly.entity_id
_entity_poly.type
_entity_poly.pdbx_seq_one_letter_code
_entity_poly.pdbx_strand_id
1 'polypeptide(L)'
;MATPSIVYDVELSTASVNGPVYIDYPQSTMLILPLSPVLHLATKRVALKFHLFFPRASMTKRALSEEVQPEEKSGKKLRLQTDGPFRKVATPENAASVDRNPPFQQLLGALNNGLKEVKKGDCTVYWMRMEDLRIEDNRALDVASKQAQSDGIPVIVLFVISPQDYQAHDRGPRRIDFMLRNLRLIKKQLHELQIPLYTITVKPRKSVPAKVIELLKSWGCTRLYANISYEVDELRRDLRTLELGKENNIKCEFIQDKLIVNPGLLKTKEGKPYAVYSPWERKWIEILNKNLEWIEEAPKPLPNNDTIHHSKTFSALLDCQIPECVEGFGCSDKAQMSIYWPAGTDVAMKILDGFLHTKVQAERIGETSPLSENAERSEKESRIKKYTEGRNHADADTTSRLSPYLASGVISARACLRGVLELSKRKNLDGSRDNGVGMWVQEIAWRDFYNHIMVSFPRVSMGRPYNEKYADVKWETNGDHLQAWKQGKTGVPIVDAAMRQLNQFGWMHNRCRMIVAMYLTKDLMLDWRLGEKYFMEQLIDGDLASNNGGWQWSASTGTDPQPYFRIFNPASQSEKADPSGNYIRHYVPELSKLTGTAIHQPSAESASKHGYPKPISQWAPTSANSSSRRKNSANKRHHGGPSKKDSRATPTAWTDPALKEIDEVANSMEVDIQTSQITTGCASIVLDTNILLRYLNVVQQFANDVEKAGEPVYIVIPGIVVQELDYQKSNESKDLCWAARLASTWILAKLKERRNVKGQAYPETLQQSGTWKRRDPDTTNDELIVDCCLYLRERKFHQVLAISQDNNFCNASEAQGIPTLNPRGTHQWSSKTLARFIFGDDYPRLYLFSDSKELFRPKRIQKALDKELGLVTEDVDQDGMQDEGMGMEIDDGWLVSDEPPPQHILDDLHDQIIDHFSILLRELLERAFPSLFVQSGSTASIYAPTNSKPAVGWKANEIIQYLCNERRIPQNSATEDVKLVTQDVSRFTDFFTRKYDVRGRSGQHWARADWNSSLRKLGALARIYEDGAIQNSLSQLSRQIDMAFESPICPTGTGLGWGFRMFKQ
;
A
#
# COMPACT_ATOMS: atom_id res chain seq x y z
N MET A 1 -20.42 5.89 61.15
CA MET A 1 -19.84 6.57 62.33
C MET A 1 -18.35 6.73 62.06
N ALA A 2 -17.86 7.76 61.37
CA ALA A 2 -18.09 9.22 61.44
C ALA A 2 -17.07 9.94 62.35
N THR A 3 -15.99 10.45 61.74
CA THR A 3 -15.23 11.66 62.09
C THR A 3 -14.33 12.02 60.88
N PRO A 4 -13.91 13.29 60.69
CA PRO A 4 -14.04 13.89 59.35
C PRO A 4 -12.74 14.39 58.69
N SER A 5 -12.86 14.67 57.39
CA SER A 5 -11.91 15.44 56.58
C SER A 5 -11.81 16.89 57.05
N ILE A 6 -10.63 17.50 56.89
CA ILE A 6 -10.43 18.96 56.96
C ILE A 6 -9.98 19.47 55.60
N VAL A 7 -10.68 20.49 55.10
CA VAL A 7 -10.39 21.22 53.87
C VAL A 7 -9.56 22.46 54.21
N TYR A 8 -8.67 22.88 53.31
CA TYR A 8 -8.17 24.25 53.28
C TYR A 8 -8.40 24.85 51.90
N ASP A 9 -9.33 25.78 51.82
CA ASP A 9 -9.44 26.75 50.73
C ASP A 9 -8.35 27.82 50.89
N VAL A 10 -7.85 28.35 49.76
CA VAL A 10 -7.28 29.69 49.69
C VAL A 10 -7.76 30.34 48.40
N GLU A 11 -8.50 31.45 48.54
CA GLU A 11 -9.11 32.18 47.43
C GLU A 11 -8.08 32.99 46.61
N LEU A 12 -8.42 33.20 45.34
CA LEU A 12 -7.78 34.18 44.46
C LEU A 12 -8.25 35.60 44.83
N SER A 13 -7.32 36.54 45.03
CA SER A 13 -7.63 37.97 45.00
C SER A 13 -7.20 38.58 43.66
N THR A 14 -8.03 39.46 43.13
CA THR A 14 -7.86 40.10 41.83
C THR A 14 -7.23 41.49 41.97
N ALA A 15 -6.24 41.80 41.13
CA ALA A 15 -5.77 43.17 40.91
C ALA A 15 -5.31 43.33 39.45
N SER A 16 -5.98 44.21 38.71
CA SER A 16 -5.66 44.55 37.33
C SER A 16 -4.83 45.82 37.26
N VAL A 17 -3.74 45.82 36.47
CA VAL A 17 -3.08 47.06 36.01
C VAL A 17 -2.62 46.87 34.56
N ASN A 18 -2.96 47.86 33.71
CA ASN A 18 -2.53 47.95 32.32
C ASN A 18 -1.18 48.68 32.20
N GLY A 19 -0.40 48.39 31.15
CA GLY A 19 0.58 49.32 30.59
C GLY A 19 2.02 48.81 30.53
N PRO A 20 2.76 49.05 29.42
CA PRO A 20 4.11 48.52 29.23
C PRO A 20 5.19 49.45 29.83
N VAL A 21 6.29 48.85 30.31
CA VAL A 21 7.48 49.58 30.77
C VAL A 21 8.73 48.95 30.14
N TYR A 22 9.37 49.71 29.24
CA TYR A 22 10.76 49.50 28.83
C TYR A 22 11.69 50.01 29.95
N ILE A 23 12.71 49.25 30.35
CA ILE A 23 13.87 49.77 31.10
C ILE A 23 15.16 49.16 30.53
N ASP A 24 16.13 50.04 30.27
CA ASP A 24 17.47 49.76 29.80
C ASP A 24 18.38 49.06 30.83
N TYR A 25 19.42 48.40 30.33
CA TYR A 25 20.60 48.04 31.12
C TYR A 25 21.52 49.25 31.33
N PRO A 26 21.94 49.56 32.57
CA PRO A 26 23.11 50.38 32.81
C PRO A 26 24.39 49.54 32.92
N GLN A 27 25.42 49.96 32.18
CA GLN A 27 26.83 49.64 32.39
C GLN A 27 27.25 50.13 33.81
N SER A 28 28.30 49.67 34.49
CA SER A 28 29.70 49.44 34.08
C SER A 28 30.39 48.61 35.19
N THR A 29 31.50 47.89 34.99
CA THR A 29 32.84 48.50 34.82
C THR A 29 33.88 47.43 34.44
N MET A 30 34.74 47.78 33.47
CA MET A 30 36.13 47.37 33.19
C MET A 30 36.82 46.26 34.04
N LEU A 31 37.74 45.46 33.49
CA LEU A 31 38.82 45.87 32.57
C LEU A 31 39.25 44.75 31.60
N ILE A 32 39.65 45.14 30.38
CA ILE A 32 40.25 44.27 29.36
C ILE A 32 41.72 44.68 29.19
N LEU A 33 42.64 43.71 29.13
CA LEU A 33 43.88 43.85 28.37
C LEU A 33 44.22 42.53 27.61
N PRO A 34 44.90 42.58 26.46
CA PRO A 34 44.94 41.47 25.49
C PRO A 34 46.36 40.93 25.24
N LEU A 35 46.52 39.91 24.37
CA LEU A 35 47.37 39.95 23.16
C LEU A 35 47.49 38.59 22.42
N SER A 36 47.96 38.71 21.18
CA SER A 36 48.28 37.71 20.13
C SER A 36 49.49 38.30 19.34
N PRO A 37 50.11 37.72 18.29
CA PRO A 37 50.56 36.34 17.99
C PRO A 37 52.06 36.22 17.53
N VAL A 38 52.54 35.00 17.26
CA VAL A 38 53.44 34.58 16.12
C VAL A 38 54.97 34.94 16.03
N LEU A 39 55.77 33.88 15.75
CA LEU A 39 57.10 33.74 15.06
C LEU A 39 58.45 34.30 15.60
N HIS A 40 59.45 33.40 15.74
CA HIS A 40 60.93 33.48 15.40
C HIS A 40 61.73 32.48 16.29
N LEU A 41 62.90 31.90 15.94
CA LEU A 41 63.68 31.75 14.69
C LEU A 41 64.52 30.43 14.77
N ALA A 42 65.08 29.97 13.65
CA ALA A 42 65.91 28.77 13.46
C ALA A 42 67.32 28.79 14.08
N THR A 43 67.97 27.61 14.20
CA THR A 43 69.22 27.28 13.45
C THR A 43 69.71 25.82 13.61
N LYS A 44 70.13 25.20 12.47
CA LYS A 44 71.31 24.31 12.21
C LYS A 44 71.79 23.25 13.24
N ARG A 45 72.40 22.10 12.90
CA ARG A 45 72.68 21.28 11.68
C ARG A 45 73.60 20.09 12.12
N VAL A 46 73.76 19.02 11.32
CA VAL A 46 74.82 17.95 11.41
C VAL A 46 74.62 16.87 12.53
N ALA A 47 75.01 15.58 12.43
CA ALA A 47 75.08 14.57 11.34
C ALA A 47 75.48 13.17 11.90
N LEU A 48 75.48 12.14 11.02
CA LEU A 48 76.33 10.93 11.00
C LEU A 48 75.91 9.62 11.73
N LYS A 49 76.48 8.51 11.20
CA LYS A 49 76.15 7.08 11.36
C LYS A 49 77.03 6.37 12.42
N PHE A 50 76.60 5.18 12.89
CA PHE A 50 77.26 3.83 12.77
C PHE A 50 76.48 2.80 13.65
N HIS A 51 76.11 1.60 13.16
CA HIS A 51 76.70 0.25 13.45
C HIS A 51 76.94 -0.09 14.94
N LEU A 52 76.81 -1.33 15.46
CA LEU A 52 76.29 -2.65 15.02
C LEU A 52 76.28 -3.55 16.30
N PHE A 53 75.54 -4.68 16.35
CA PHE A 53 76.10 -6.06 16.53
C PHE A 53 75.03 -7.15 16.80
N PHE A 54 75.38 -8.38 16.38
CA PHE A 54 74.66 -9.67 16.54
C PHE A 54 75.47 -10.63 17.45
N PRO A 55 74.91 -11.79 17.82
CA PRO A 55 75.51 -13.06 17.37
C PRO A 55 74.50 -14.15 16.93
N ARG A 56 74.90 -15.40 16.59
CA ARG A 56 75.38 -15.82 15.25
C ARG A 56 75.56 -17.37 15.14
N ALA A 57 74.59 -18.10 14.58
CA ALA A 57 74.75 -19.51 14.13
C ALA A 57 73.78 -19.79 12.95
N SER A 58 74.19 -20.19 11.72
CA SER A 58 74.83 -21.47 11.27
C SER A 58 73.78 -22.61 11.12
N MET A 59 73.62 -23.38 10.02
CA MET A 59 74.43 -23.55 8.78
C MET A 59 73.62 -24.12 7.56
N THR A 60 74.15 -23.87 6.37
CA THR A 60 73.93 -24.40 4.98
C THR A 60 73.32 -25.78 4.65
N LYS A 61 72.53 -25.86 3.54
CA LYS A 61 72.76 -26.57 2.22
C LYS A 61 71.42 -26.58 1.41
N ARG A 62 71.24 -26.04 0.18
CA ARG A 62 71.85 -26.19 -1.18
C ARG A 62 71.34 -27.40 -1.99
N ALA A 63 70.43 -27.16 -2.96
CA ALA A 63 70.24 -27.93 -4.21
C ALA A 63 69.42 -27.09 -5.23
N LEU A 64 69.54 -27.41 -6.52
CA LEU A 64 68.96 -26.71 -7.70
C LEU A 64 68.08 -27.67 -8.53
N SER A 65 67.50 -27.12 -9.62
CA SER A 65 66.85 -27.75 -10.80
C SER A 65 65.42 -28.30 -10.69
N GLU A 66 64.52 -27.70 -11.51
CA GLU A 66 63.61 -28.32 -12.53
C GLU A 66 62.86 -29.63 -12.18
N GLU A 67 61.56 -29.82 -12.42
CA GLU A 67 60.43 -29.07 -13.02
C GLU A 67 59.13 -29.59 -12.33
N VAL A 68 57.97 -28.91 -12.46
CA VAL A 68 56.58 -29.47 -12.54
C VAL A 68 55.53 -28.34 -12.45
N GLN A 69 54.36 -28.59 -13.04
CA GLN A 69 53.30 -27.61 -13.39
C GLN A 69 52.57 -26.94 -12.21
N PRO A 70 51.94 -25.76 -12.41
CA PRO A 70 51.28 -25.00 -11.35
C PRO A 70 49.83 -25.46 -11.08
N GLU A 71 49.56 -25.89 -9.84
CA GLU A 71 48.18 -26.00 -9.32
C GLU A 71 47.66 -24.66 -8.76
N GLU A 72 46.34 -24.46 -8.89
CA GLU A 72 45.67 -23.19 -8.61
C GLU A 72 45.66 -22.82 -7.11
N LYS A 73 46.25 -21.66 -6.77
CA LYS A 73 45.93 -20.97 -5.52
C LYS A 73 44.64 -20.18 -5.68
N SER A 74 43.56 -20.68 -5.08
CA SER A 74 42.27 -19.98 -5.00
C SER A 74 42.45 -18.58 -4.38
N GLY A 75 42.29 -17.56 -5.22
CA GLY A 75 42.48 -16.17 -4.81
C GLY A 75 41.47 -15.76 -3.74
N LYS A 76 41.97 -15.32 -2.57
CA LYS A 76 41.15 -14.64 -1.57
C LYS A 76 40.50 -13.41 -2.21
N LYS A 77 39.21 -13.51 -2.56
CA LYS A 77 38.43 -12.34 -3.00
C LYS A 77 38.46 -11.31 -1.87
N LEU A 78 39.11 -10.17 -2.13
CA LEU A 78 38.96 -8.97 -1.31
C LEU A 78 37.46 -8.69 -1.17
N ARG A 79 36.98 -8.58 0.08
CA ARG A 79 35.68 -7.97 0.34
C ARG A 79 35.81 -6.50 -0.06
N LEU A 80 35.14 -6.11 -1.15
CA LEU A 80 34.83 -4.71 -1.39
C LEU A 80 34.05 -4.19 -0.18
N GLN A 81 34.68 -3.31 0.60
CA GLN A 81 33.94 -2.42 1.49
C GLN A 81 33.17 -1.45 0.60
N THR A 82 31.85 -1.53 0.65
CA THR A 82 30.98 -0.56 0.00
C THR A 82 30.81 0.63 0.92
N ASP A 83 31.62 1.67 0.72
CA ASP A 83 31.50 2.96 1.42
C ASP A 83 30.29 3.74 0.89
N GLY A 84 29.10 3.23 1.20
CA GLY A 84 27.81 3.88 0.96
C GLY A 84 27.10 4.17 2.29
N PRO A 85 26.19 5.16 2.34
CA PRO A 85 25.55 5.63 3.58
C PRO A 85 24.51 4.67 4.19
N PHE A 86 24.50 3.40 3.76
CA PHE A 86 23.43 2.45 4.05
C PHE A 86 23.72 1.56 5.26
N ARG A 87 22.67 1.27 6.02
CA ARG A 87 22.62 0.15 6.97
C ARG A 87 22.84 -1.17 6.21
N LYS A 88 23.29 -2.23 6.89
CA LYS A 88 23.52 -3.56 6.29
C LYS A 88 22.22 -4.21 5.82
N VAL A 89 21.73 -3.86 4.64
CA VAL A 89 20.65 -4.56 3.94
C VAL A 89 21.07 -6.02 3.80
N ALA A 90 20.26 -6.94 4.33
CA ALA A 90 20.57 -8.36 4.23
C ALA A 90 20.62 -8.82 2.77
N THR A 91 21.49 -9.78 2.47
CA THR A 91 21.46 -10.44 1.16
C THR A 91 20.17 -11.25 1.01
N PRO A 92 19.66 -11.47 -0.21
CA PRO A 92 18.42 -12.25 -0.42
C PRO A 92 18.48 -13.65 0.22
N GLU A 93 19.65 -14.29 0.22
CA GLU A 93 19.87 -15.63 0.77
C GLU A 93 19.74 -15.62 2.30
N ASN A 94 20.31 -14.60 2.96
CA ASN A 94 20.21 -14.40 4.40
C ASN A 94 18.77 -14.06 4.82
N ALA A 95 18.09 -13.20 4.07
CA ALA A 95 16.69 -12.85 4.29
C ALA A 95 15.79 -14.10 4.17
N ALA A 96 15.88 -14.83 3.06
CA ALA A 96 15.13 -16.05 2.85
C ALA A 96 15.49 -17.16 3.86
N SER A 97 16.74 -17.20 4.36
CA SER A 97 17.12 -18.15 5.42
C SER A 97 16.48 -17.83 6.77
N VAL A 98 16.32 -16.56 7.10
CA VAL A 98 15.66 -16.14 8.35
C VAL A 98 14.15 -16.34 8.25
N ASP A 99 13.54 -16.07 7.10
CA ASP A 99 12.10 -16.33 6.91
C ASP A 99 11.75 -17.83 6.87
N ARG A 100 12.64 -18.69 6.34
CA ARG A 100 12.46 -20.15 6.38
C ARG A 100 12.55 -20.74 7.79
N ASN A 101 13.28 -20.10 8.70
CA ASN A 101 13.41 -20.53 10.09
C ASN A 101 13.36 -19.31 11.03
N PRO A 102 12.16 -18.74 11.30
CA PRO A 102 12.01 -17.51 12.05
C PRO A 102 12.58 -17.61 13.48
N PRO A 103 13.39 -16.65 13.96
CA PRO A 103 13.96 -16.69 15.31
C PRO A 103 12.92 -16.81 16.43
N PHE A 104 11.71 -16.29 16.22
CA PHE A 104 10.60 -16.44 17.17
C PHE A 104 10.14 -17.90 17.31
N GLN A 105 10.02 -18.63 16.20
CA GLN A 105 9.67 -20.06 16.23
C GLN A 105 10.80 -20.89 16.84
N GLN A 106 12.06 -20.53 16.57
CA GLN A 106 13.22 -21.12 17.24
C GLN A 106 13.16 -20.88 18.76
N LEU A 107 12.82 -19.67 19.21
CA LEU A 107 12.72 -19.33 20.64
C LEU A 107 11.61 -20.13 21.33
N LEU A 108 10.42 -20.23 20.73
CA LEU A 108 9.33 -21.05 21.26
C LEU A 108 9.70 -22.54 21.32
N GLY A 109 10.34 -23.08 20.26
CA GLY A 109 10.83 -24.45 20.25
C GLY A 109 11.92 -24.72 21.29
N ALA A 110 12.83 -23.76 21.49
CA ALA A 110 13.89 -23.85 22.49
C ALA A 110 13.34 -23.75 23.92
N LEU A 111 12.36 -22.88 24.17
CA LEU A 111 11.63 -22.80 25.45
C LEU A 111 10.95 -24.13 25.80
N ASN A 112 10.28 -24.75 24.82
CA ASN A 112 9.65 -26.06 25.01
C ASN A 112 10.67 -27.17 25.36
N ASN A 113 11.92 -27.06 24.86
CA ASN A 113 13.04 -27.98 25.12
C ASN A 113 14.02 -27.47 26.21
N GLY A 114 13.62 -26.42 26.94
CA GLY A 114 14.38 -25.80 28.02
C GLY A 114 14.38 -26.62 29.32
N LEU A 115 15.06 -26.11 30.34
CA LEU A 115 15.02 -26.68 31.68
C LEU A 115 13.58 -26.60 32.22
N LYS A 116 12.98 -27.75 32.55
CA LYS A 116 11.61 -27.82 33.10
C LYS A 116 11.61 -27.42 34.58
N GLU A 117 12.46 -28.08 35.35
CA GLU A 117 12.69 -27.81 36.76
C GLU A 117 14.16 -27.44 37.00
N VAL A 118 14.36 -26.56 37.97
CA VAL A 118 15.66 -26.16 38.51
C VAL A 118 15.54 -26.09 40.01
N LYS A 119 16.65 -26.32 40.73
CA LYS A 119 16.67 -26.15 42.19
C LYS A 119 16.35 -24.70 42.54
N LYS A 120 15.71 -24.49 43.70
CA LYS A 120 15.58 -23.17 44.32
C LYS A 120 16.97 -22.52 44.41
N GLY A 121 17.08 -21.30 43.89
CA GLY A 121 18.23 -20.41 44.06
C GLY A 121 18.01 -19.41 45.18
N ASP A 122 18.90 -18.43 45.28
CA ASP A 122 18.85 -17.38 46.32
C ASP A 122 17.94 -16.20 45.93
N CYS A 123 17.63 -16.04 44.64
CA CYS A 123 16.71 -15.02 44.12
C CYS A 123 16.12 -15.42 42.76
N THR A 124 15.01 -14.76 42.39
CA THR A 124 14.44 -14.77 41.03
C THR A 124 14.72 -13.43 40.37
N VAL A 125 15.06 -13.41 39.07
CA VAL A 125 15.31 -12.17 38.33
C VAL A 125 14.27 -11.93 37.26
N TYR A 126 13.70 -10.72 37.22
CA TYR A 126 12.98 -10.19 36.06
C TYR A 126 13.90 -9.24 35.28
N TRP A 127 14.15 -9.52 34.00
CA TRP A 127 14.96 -8.66 33.13
C TRP A 127 14.08 -7.74 32.29
N MET A 128 13.90 -6.52 32.80
CA MET A 128 13.17 -5.43 32.17
C MET A 128 13.88 -4.93 30.89
N ARG A 129 13.07 -4.53 29.92
CA ARG A 129 13.43 -4.07 28.57
C ARG A 129 13.08 -2.60 28.40
N MET A 130 13.48 -2.01 27.27
CA MET A 130 13.06 -0.65 26.89
C MET A 130 11.58 -0.58 26.46
N GLU A 131 10.87 -1.72 26.41
CA GLU A 131 9.53 -1.87 25.83
C GLU A 131 8.47 -2.35 26.84
N ASP A 132 8.83 -2.43 28.12
CA ASP A 132 7.99 -2.87 29.24
C ASP A 132 8.34 -2.10 30.54
N LEU A 133 8.61 -0.80 30.40
CA LEU A 133 8.96 0.13 31.49
C LEU A 133 7.76 0.46 32.41
N ARG A 134 7.20 -0.55 33.06
CA ARG A 134 6.11 -0.46 34.06
C ARG A 134 6.17 -1.62 35.06
N ILE A 135 5.59 -1.42 36.24
CA ILE A 135 5.49 -2.44 37.30
C ILE A 135 4.14 -3.16 37.35
N GLU A 136 3.08 -2.54 36.84
CA GLU A 136 1.73 -3.11 36.72
C GLU A 136 1.41 -3.51 35.28
N ASP A 137 0.43 -4.39 35.09
CA ASP A 137 0.11 -5.01 33.81
C ASP A 137 1.35 -5.59 33.09
N ASN A 138 2.29 -6.16 33.84
CA ASN A 138 3.57 -6.68 33.33
C ASN A 138 3.65 -8.19 33.59
N ARG A 139 3.37 -9.00 32.55
CA ARG A 139 3.20 -10.45 32.72
C ARG A 139 4.46 -11.17 33.19
N ALA A 140 5.64 -10.82 32.70
CA ALA A 140 6.88 -11.46 33.17
C ALA A 140 7.24 -11.07 34.62
N LEU A 141 6.93 -9.85 35.06
CA LEU A 141 7.17 -9.41 36.43
C LEU A 141 6.18 -10.07 37.41
N ASP A 142 4.90 -10.20 37.04
CA ASP A 142 3.90 -10.94 37.81
C ASP A 142 4.34 -12.40 38.02
N VAL A 143 4.69 -13.11 36.95
CA VAL A 143 5.16 -14.51 37.03
C VAL A 143 6.45 -14.62 37.86
N ALA A 144 7.40 -13.70 37.69
CA ALA A 144 8.62 -13.67 38.49
C ALA A 144 8.32 -13.46 39.98
N SER A 145 7.40 -12.55 40.32
CA SER A 145 7.00 -12.26 41.70
C SER A 145 6.29 -13.46 42.33
N LYS A 146 5.33 -14.08 41.63
CA LYS A 146 4.63 -15.29 42.11
C LYS A 146 5.59 -16.45 42.36
N GLN A 147 6.56 -16.67 41.46
CA GLN A 147 7.58 -17.70 41.65
C GLN A 147 8.50 -17.39 42.84
N ALA A 148 8.92 -16.13 43.00
CA ALA A 148 9.76 -15.69 44.11
C ALA A 148 9.04 -15.87 45.48
N GLN A 149 7.75 -15.53 45.55
CA GLN A 149 6.90 -15.76 46.72
C GLN A 149 6.76 -17.25 47.04
N SER A 150 6.45 -18.09 46.03
CA SER A 150 6.32 -19.54 46.20
C SER A 150 7.62 -20.21 46.66
N ASP A 151 8.77 -19.74 46.18
CA ASP A 151 10.08 -20.22 46.59
C ASP A 151 10.55 -19.58 47.91
N GLY A 152 9.89 -18.52 48.41
CA GLY A 152 10.29 -17.78 49.62
C GLY A 152 11.66 -17.10 49.46
N ILE A 153 11.86 -16.37 48.36
CA ILE A 153 13.12 -15.67 48.00
C ILE A 153 12.81 -14.30 47.39
N PRO A 154 13.76 -13.34 47.40
CA PRO A 154 13.55 -12.04 46.77
C PRO A 154 13.45 -12.12 45.24
N VAL A 155 12.64 -11.22 44.66
CA VAL A 155 12.71 -10.85 43.25
C VAL A 155 13.64 -9.64 43.07
N ILE A 156 14.42 -9.65 42.00
CA ILE A 156 15.32 -8.56 41.60
C ILE A 156 14.97 -8.16 40.17
N VAL A 157 14.88 -6.86 39.89
CA VAL A 157 14.73 -6.34 38.52
C VAL A 157 16.09 -5.97 37.96
N LEU A 158 16.43 -6.55 36.81
CA LEU A 158 17.62 -6.24 36.04
C LEU A 158 17.25 -5.35 34.85
N PHE A 159 18.02 -4.29 34.62
CA PHE A 159 18.01 -3.54 33.37
C PHE A 159 19.40 -3.48 32.75
N VAL A 160 19.52 -3.79 31.46
CA VAL A 160 20.80 -3.77 30.74
C VAL A 160 20.84 -2.60 29.77
N ILE A 161 21.76 -1.68 30.02
CA ILE A 161 22.11 -0.58 29.12
C ILE A 161 23.15 -1.09 28.13
N SER A 162 22.81 -1.11 26.84
CA SER A 162 23.71 -1.55 25.78
C SER A 162 23.83 -0.46 24.72
N PRO A 163 24.81 0.46 24.86
CA PRO A 163 24.93 1.61 23.96
C PRO A 163 25.20 1.17 22.51
N GLN A 164 25.81 0.00 22.31
CA GLN A 164 26.03 -0.57 20.98
C GLN A 164 24.76 -1.20 20.37
N ASP A 165 23.80 -1.70 21.16
CA ASP A 165 22.47 -2.03 20.63
C ASP A 165 21.78 -0.73 20.18
N TYR A 166 21.77 0.30 21.03
CA TYR A 166 21.13 1.58 20.73
C TYR A 166 21.70 2.23 19.44
N GLN A 167 23.02 2.17 19.23
CA GLN A 167 23.66 2.62 17.99
C GLN A 167 23.27 1.75 16.78
N ALA A 168 23.27 0.41 16.94
CA ALA A 168 22.92 -0.51 15.86
C ALA A 168 21.43 -0.46 15.46
N HIS A 169 20.58 0.03 16.36
CA HIS A 169 19.14 0.22 16.19
C HIS A 169 18.74 1.69 15.94
N ASP A 170 19.71 2.54 15.63
CA ASP A 170 19.52 3.93 15.21
C ASP A 170 18.69 4.77 16.24
N ARG A 171 18.80 4.47 17.54
CA ARG A 171 17.97 5.09 18.59
C ARG A 171 18.38 6.54 18.86
N GLY A 172 17.40 7.46 18.95
CA GLY A 172 17.65 8.87 19.29
C GLY A 172 18.01 9.17 20.76
N PRO A 173 18.77 10.23 21.06
CA PRO A 173 19.05 10.65 22.45
C PRO A 173 17.80 10.94 23.29
N ARG A 174 16.76 11.54 22.69
CA ARG A 174 15.46 11.80 23.33
C ARG A 174 14.78 10.51 23.84
N ARG A 175 14.85 9.44 23.04
CA ARG A 175 14.35 8.11 23.39
C ARG A 175 15.09 7.52 24.59
N ILE A 176 16.42 7.68 24.64
CA ILE A 176 17.25 7.20 25.75
C ILE A 176 17.01 8.02 27.03
N ASP A 177 16.87 9.34 26.93
CA ASP A 177 16.49 10.18 28.08
C ASP A 177 15.10 9.80 28.64
N PHE A 178 14.10 9.60 27.77
CA PHE A 178 12.77 9.17 28.20
C PHE A 178 12.81 7.82 28.92
N MET A 179 13.56 6.84 28.40
CA MET A 179 13.83 5.58 29.08
C MET A 179 14.44 5.80 30.48
N LEU A 180 15.52 6.59 30.58
CA LEU A 180 16.19 6.84 31.87
C LEU A 180 15.29 7.57 32.88
N ARG A 181 14.43 8.48 32.43
CA ARG A 181 13.45 9.16 33.31
C ARG A 181 12.40 8.20 33.83
N ASN A 182 11.84 7.32 32.98
CA ASN A 182 10.90 6.29 33.43
C ASN A 182 11.57 5.29 34.39
N LEU A 183 12.79 4.82 34.09
CA LEU A 183 13.55 3.94 35.00
C LEU A 183 13.75 4.54 36.39
N ARG A 184 13.99 5.86 36.52
CA ARG A 184 14.15 6.51 37.83
C ARG A 184 12.85 6.56 38.63
N LEU A 185 11.70 6.66 37.98
CA LEU A 185 10.40 6.57 38.66
C LEU A 185 10.10 5.13 39.07
N ILE A 186 10.33 4.17 38.17
CA ILE A 186 10.21 2.74 38.45
C ILE A 186 11.13 2.32 39.61
N LYS A 187 12.35 2.85 39.70
CA LYS A 187 13.25 2.58 40.84
C LYS A 187 12.63 2.99 42.16
N LYS A 188 11.97 4.15 42.24
CA LYS A 188 11.31 4.61 43.46
C LYS A 188 10.15 3.69 43.85
N GLN A 189 9.28 3.36 42.90
CA GLN A 189 8.16 2.45 43.12
C GLN A 189 8.61 1.03 43.53
N LEU A 190 9.68 0.51 42.91
CA LEU A 190 10.24 -0.79 43.30
C LEU A 190 10.94 -0.74 44.67
N HIS A 191 11.57 0.39 45.03
CA HIS A 191 12.18 0.58 46.34
C HIS A 191 11.14 0.59 47.48
N GLU A 192 9.94 1.14 47.26
CA GLU A 192 8.80 1.04 48.20
C GLU A 192 8.37 -0.41 48.43
N LEU A 193 8.62 -1.30 47.45
CA LEU A 193 8.39 -2.74 47.54
C LEU A 193 9.66 -3.53 47.97
N GLN A 194 10.75 -2.86 48.34
CA GLN A 194 12.06 -3.47 48.62
C GLN A 194 12.63 -4.33 47.47
N ILE A 195 12.20 -4.07 46.23
CA ILE A 195 12.67 -4.76 45.03
C ILE A 195 13.84 -3.97 44.43
N PRO A 196 15.06 -4.54 44.36
CA PRO A 196 16.18 -3.84 43.74
C PRO A 196 15.97 -3.71 42.21
N LEU A 197 16.13 -2.50 41.68
CA LEU A 197 16.34 -2.27 40.25
C LEU A 197 17.83 -2.06 39.98
N TYR A 198 18.51 -3.14 39.59
CA TYR A 198 19.93 -3.10 39.25
C TYR A 198 20.11 -2.74 37.77
N THR A 199 20.93 -1.73 37.48
CA THR A 199 21.29 -1.35 36.10
C THR A 199 22.76 -1.61 35.81
N ILE A 200 23.05 -2.20 34.65
CA ILE A 200 24.42 -2.48 34.20
C ILE A 200 24.63 -2.00 32.76
N THR A 201 25.76 -1.35 32.50
CA THR A 201 26.17 -1.01 31.13
C THR A 201 27.08 -2.11 30.57
N VAL A 202 26.72 -2.67 29.41
CA VAL A 202 27.47 -3.75 28.77
C VAL A 202 27.95 -3.33 27.38
N LYS A 203 29.25 -3.49 27.14
CA LYS A 203 29.90 -3.39 25.83
C LYS A 203 30.87 -4.59 25.71
N PRO A 204 30.95 -5.30 24.56
CA PRO A 204 30.19 -5.10 23.33
C PRO A 204 28.76 -5.70 23.36
N ARG A 205 27.84 -5.25 22.49
CA ARG A 205 26.42 -5.72 22.50
C ARG A 205 26.25 -7.25 22.48
N LYS A 206 27.14 -7.97 21.77
CA LYS A 206 27.09 -9.43 21.67
C LYS A 206 27.42 -10.18 22.97
N SER A 207 28.05 -9.54 23.95
CA SER A 207 28.33 -10.16 25.25
C SER A 207 27.17 -10.08 26.24
N VAL A 208 26.09 -9.35 25.92
CA VAL A 208 24.93 -9.17 26.81
C VAL A 208 24.38 -10.50 27.35
N PRO A 209 24.07 -11.54 26.54
CA PRO A 209 23.61 -12.83 27.06
C PRO A 209 24.57 -13.46 28.08
N ALA A 210 25.87 -13.48 27.78
CA ALA A 210 26.89 -14.04 28.65
C ALA A 210 27.04 -13.25 29.95
N LYS A 211 27.01 -11.90 29.87
CA LYS A 211 27.15 -11.05 31.05
C LYS A 211 25.91 -11.10 31.96
N VAL A 212 24.72 -11.28 31.40
CA VAL A 212 23.50 -11.55 32.17
C VAL A 212 23.64 -12.89 32.91
N ILE A 213 23.97 -13.98 32.23
CA ILE A 213 24.13 -15.30 32.88
C ILE A 213 25.26 -15.29 33.94
N GLU A 214 26.38 -14.61 33.68
CA GLU A 214 27.45 -14.40 34.67
C GLU A 214 26.93 -13.69 35.94
N LEU A 215 26.14 -12.62 35.77
CA LEU A 215 25.57 -11.84 36.85
C LEU A 215 24.55 -12.66 37.66
N LEU A 216 23.66 -13.40 37.00
CA LEU A 216 22.71 -14.30 37.65
C LEU A 216 23.41 -15.34 38.52
N LYS A 217 24.50 -15.95 38.02
CA LYS A 217 25.32 -16.89 38.80
C LYS A 217 25.94 -16.23 40.04
N SER A 218 26.42 -14.99 39.91
CA SER A 218 26.99 -14.24 41.05
C SER A 218 25.96 -13.91 42.14
N TRP A 219 24.67 -13.96 41.80
CA TRP A 219 23.54 -13.72 42.70
C TRP A 219 22.86 -15.00 43.21
N GLY A 220 23.40 -16.18 42.91
CA GLY A 220 22.76 -17.46 43.25
C GLY A 220 21.43 -17.69 42.53
N CYS A 221 21.15 -16.94 41.46
CA CYS A 221 19.88 -16.99 40.75
C CYS A 221 19.78 -18.22 39.85
N THR A 222 18.69 -18.98 39.94
CA THR A 222 18.39 -20.12 39.06
C THR A 222 17.22 -19.87 38.10
N ARG A 223 16.53 -18.74 38.21
CA ARG A 223 15.33 -18.41 37.42
C ARG A 223 15.35 -16.98 36.87
N LEU A 224 15.34 -16.86 35.55
CA LEU A 224 15.24 -15.60 34.80
C LEU A 224 13.89 -15.52 34.08
N TYR A 225 13.19 -14.40 34.27
CA TYR A 225 11.96 -14.05 33.55
C TYR A 225 12.18 -12.79 32.72
N ALA A 226 11.60 -12.71 31.53
CA ALA A 226 11.56 -11.48 30.73
C ALA A 226 10.34 -11.48 29.79
N ASN A 227 9.89 -10.31 29.36
CA ASN A 227 8.96 -10.24 28.23
C ASN A 227 9.74 -10.40 26.90
N ILE A 228 9.07 -10.95 25.88
CA ILE A 228 9.59 -11.08 24.51
C ILE A 228 9.55 -9.72 23.80
N SER A 229 10.70 -9.30 23.30
CA SER A 229 10.81 -8.35 22.19
C SER A 229 10.90 -9.14 20.88
N TYR A 230 10.17 -8.71 19.85
CA TYR A 230 9.89 -9.49 18.63
C TYR A 230 10.87 -9.21 17.48
N GLU A 231 11.79 -8.29 17.68
CA GLU A 231 12.83 -7.87 16.76
C GLU A 231 13.92 -8.95 16.60
N VAL A 232 14.53 -9.07 15.41
CA VAL A 232 15.42 -10.20 15.08
C VAL A 232 16.68 -10.29 15.95
N ASP A 233 17.25 -9.16 16.35
CA ASP A 233 18.45 -9.14 17.19
C ASP A 233 18.13 -9.52 18.64
N GLU A 234 17.00 -9.03 19.15
CA GLU A 234 16.43 -9.31 20.47
C GLU A 234 16.07 -10.79 20.62
N LEU A 235 15.38 -11.37 19.65
CA LEU A 235 15.06 -12.81 19.63
C LEU A 235 16.34 -13.67 19.61
N ARG A 236 17.39 -13.24 18.91
CA ARG A 236 18.71 -13.91 18.92
C ARG A 236 19.45 -13.77 20.25
N ARG A 237 19.37 -12.60 20.89
CA ARG A 237 19.88 -12.37 22.25
C ARG A 237 19.20 -13.30 23.25
N ASP A 238 17.88 -13.41 23.17
CA ASP A 238 17.08 -14.21 24.10
C ASP A 238 17.27 -15.72 23.87
N LEU A 239 17.35 -16.17 22.61
CA LEU A 239 17.83 -17.52 22.25
C LEU A 239 19.19 -17.84 22.88
N ARG A 240 20.20 -16.99 22.68
CA ARG A 240 21.54 -17.24 23.24
C ARG A 240 21.56 -17.17 24.77
N THR A 241 20.67 -16.37 25.37
CA THR A 241 20.50 -16.33 26.83
C THR A 241 19.91 -17.64 27.35
N LEU A 242 18.92 -18.21 26.67
CA LEU A 242 18.33 -19.51 27.00
C LEU A 242 19.33 -20.66 26.88
N GLU A 243 20.15 -20.68 25.82
CA GLU A 243 21.24 -21.65 25.63
C GLU A 243 22.24 -21.57 26.80
N LEU A 244 22.80 -20.39 27.06
CA LEU A 244 23.75 -20.15 28.14
C LEU A 244 23.14 -20.43 29.53
N GLY A 245 21.85 -20.14 29.71
CA GLY A 245 21.11 -20.47 30.92
C GLY A 245 21.07 -21.99 31.13
N LYS A 246 20.73 -22.76 30.10
CA LYS A 246 20.76 -24.23 30.12
C LYS A 246 22.16 -24.78 30.43
N GLU A 247 23.21 -24.23 29.80
CA GLU A 247 24.61 -24.56 30.07
C GLU A 247 25.01 -24.30 31.55
N ASN A 248 24.31 -23.42 32.27
CA ASN A 248 24.62 -22.99 33.63
C ASN A 248 23.55 -23.34 34.68
N ASN A 249 22.60 -24.22 34.35
CA ASN A 249 21.46 -24.62 35.21
C ASN A 249 20.53 -23.46 35.65
N ILE A 250 20.39 -22.44 34.80
CA ILE A 250 19.47 -21.30 34.99
C ILE A 250 18.30 -21.43 34.02
N LYS A 251 17.09 -21.60 34.56
CA LYS A 251 15.86 -21.61 33.77
C LYS A 251 15.56 -20.19 33.30
N CYS A 252 15.51 -19.98 32.00
CA CYS A 252 15.11 -18.70 31.39
C CYS A 252 13.73 -18.85 30.75
N GLU A 253 12.79 -17.99 31.12
CA GLU A 253 11.41 -17.99 30.62
C GLU A 253 11.09 -16.64 29.98
N PHE A 254 10.67 -16.67 28.71
CA PHE A 254 10.32 -15.46 27.95
C PHE A 254 8.82 -15.44 27.65
N ILE A 255 8.13 -14.39 28.10
CA ILE A 255 6.67 -14.31 28.16
C ILE A 255 6.12 -13.31 27.13
N GLN A 256 4.96 -13.63 26.55
CA GLN A 256 4.31 -12.78 25.53
C GLN A 256 3.45 -11.70 26.20
N ASP A 257 3.90 -10.45 26.11
CA ASP A 257 3.31 -9.29 26.79
C ASP A 257 3.13 -8.05 25.90
N LYS A 258 4.06 -7.74 24.99
CA LYS A 258 3.99 -6.54 24.12
C LYS A 258 2.74 -6.51 23.21
N LEU A 259 2.11 -7.66 22.93
CA LEU A 259 0.95 -7.79 22.03
C LEU A 259 -0.28 -8.31 22.78
N ILE A 260 -1.47 -7.97 22.29
CA ILE A 260 -2.75 -8.37 22.90
C ILE A 260 -3.12 -9.78 22.45
N VAL A 261 -3.05 -10.04 21.14
CA VAL A 261 -3.20 -11.38 20.57
C VAL A 261 -1.81 -11.91 20.20
N ASN A 262 -1.45 -13.06 20.77
CA ASN A 262 -0.14 -13.67 20.57
C ASN A 262 0.10 -14.09 19.10
N PRO A 263 1.29 -13.83 18.51
CA PRO A 263 1.63 -14.28 17.17
C PRO A 263 1.49 -15.80 16.98
N GLY A 264 0.97 -16.20 15.82
CA GLY A 264 0.70 -17.59 15.48
C GLY A 264 -0.71 -18.08 15.82
N LEU A 265 -1.49 -17.32 16.61
CA LEU A 265 -2.94 -17.56 16.80
C LEU A 265 -3.76 -17.05 15.62
N LEU A 266 -3.35 -15.94 14.99
CA LEU A 266 -4.01 -15.37 13.82
C LEU A 266 -3.47 -15.99 12.53
N LYS A 267 -4.25 -16.88 11.93
CA LYS A 267 -3.95 -17.60 10.68
C LYS A 267 -5.12 -17.54 9.70
N THR A 268 -4.81 -17.58 8.40
CA THR A 268 -5.82 -17.75 7.34
C THR A 268 -6.43 -19.16 7.37
N LYS A 269 -7.46 -19.41 6.55
CA LYS A 269 -8.07 -20.75 6.38
C LYS A 269 -7.05 -21.82 5.94
N GLU A 270 -6.00 -21.41 5.24
CA GLU A 270 -4.87 -22.25 4.81
C GLU A 270 -3.75 -22.37 5.86
N GLY A 271 -3.97 -21.90 7.10
CA GLY A 271 -3.01 -21.96 8.20
C GLY A 271 -1.82 -20.99 8.09
N LYS A 272 -1.83 -20.07 7.12
CA LYS A 272 -0.74 -19.11 6.87
C LYS A 272 -0.88 -17.85 7.72
N PRO A 273 0.21 -17.11 8.00
CA PRO A 273 0.10 -15.74 8.53
C PRO A 273 -0.65 -14.82 7.56
N TYR A 274 -1.38 -13.84 8.10
CA TYR A 274 -1.98 -12.78 7.29
C TYR A 274 -0.92 -11.81 6.75
N ALA A 275 -1.23 -11.18 5.61
CA ALA A 275 -0.40 -10.15 4.97
C ALA A 275 -1.20 -8.92 4.49
N VAL A 276 -2.49 -8.86 4.84
CA VAL A 276 -3.45 -7.80 4.49
C VAL A 276 -4.17 -7.44 5.79
N TYR A 277 -4.38 -6.14 6.05
CA TYR A 277 -4.84 -5.66 7.35
C TYR A 277 -6.31 -6.01 7.62
N SER A 278 -7.23 -5.60 6.75
CA SER A 278 -8.68 -5.75 6.97
C SER A 278 -9.19 -7.17 7.27
N PRO A 279 -8.64 -8.27 6.71
CA PRO A 279 -9.03 -9.62 7.11
C PRO A 279 -8.29 -10.14 8.36
N TRP A 280 -7.13 -9.56 8.72
CA TRP A 280 -6.43 -9.83 9.98
C TRP A 280 -7.14 -9.13 11.15
N GLU A 281 -7.51 -7.86 10.99
CA GLU A 281 -8.15 -7.04 12.04
C GLU A 281 -9.52 -7.60 12.43
N ARG A 282 -10.38 -7.92 11.46
CA ARG A 282 -11.65 -8.61 11.71
C ARG A 282 -11.44 -9.88 12.54
N LYS A 283 -10.37 -10.65 12.27
CA LYS A 283 -10.07 -11.87 13.02
C LYS A 283 -9.45 -11.59 14.39
N TRP A 284 -8.63 -10.55 14.53
CA TRP A 284 -8.08 -10.06 15.79
C TRP A 284 -9.20 -9.63 16.74
N ILE A 285 -10.17 -8.84 16.27
CA ILE A 285 -11.36 -8.43 17.04
C ILE A 285 -12.23 -9.64 17.39
N GLU A 286 -12.51 -10.53 16.42
CA GLU A 286 -13.34 -11.72 16.65
C GLU A 286 -12.75 -12.66 17.72
N ILE A 287 -11.43 -12.89 17.69
CA ILE A 287 -10.75 -13.69 18.72
C ILE A 287 -10.73 -12.94 20.05
N LEU A 288 -10.41 -11.64 20.04
CA LEU A 288 -10.27 -10.87 21.28
C LEU A 288 -11.59 -10.75 22.04
N ASN A 289 -12.71 -10.51 21.36
CA ASN A 289 -14.05 -10.51 21.95
C ASN A 289 -14.50 -11.88 22.48
N LYS A 290 -13.87 -12.98 22.03
CA LYS A 290 -14.09 -14.32 22.57
C LYS A 290 -13.18 -14.66 23.75
N ASN A 291 -12.13 -13.87 24.00
CA ASN A 291 -11.07 -14.13 24.97
C ASN A 291 -10.70 -12.82 25.70
N LEU A 292 -11.69 -12.15 26.30
CA LEU A 292 -11.48 -10.83 26.93
C LEU A 292 -10.62 -10.92 28.20
N GLU A 293 -10.45 -12.11 28.78
CA GLU A 293 -9.46 -12.35 29.82
C GLU A 293 -8.02 -12.07 29.34
N TRP A 294 -7.75 -12.03 28.03
CA TRP A 294 -6.43 -11.65 27.49
C TRP A 294 -6.11 -10.16 27.62
N ILE A 295 -7.08 -9.30 27.93
CA ILE A 295 -6.85 -7.88 28.27
C ILE A 295 -6.91 -7.60 29.77
N GLU A 296 -7.07 -8.62 30.62
CA GLU A 296 -6.96 -8.46 32.07
C GLU A 296 -5.58 -7.91 32.47
N GLU A 297 -5.59 -7.22 33.60
CA GLU A 297 -4.40 -6.59 34.16
C GLU A 297 -3.58 -7.60 34.97
N ALA A 298 -2.32 -7.81 34.59
CA ALA A 298 -1.39 -8.52 35.47
C ALA A 298 -1.09 -7.67 36.71
N PRO A 299 -1.17 -8.22 37.94
CA PRO A 299 -1.03 -7.44 39.17
C PRO A 299 0.39 -6.90 39.37
N LYS A 300 0.52 -5.92 40.27
CA LYS A 300 1.81 -5.43 40.77
C LYS A 300 2.55 -6.56 41.50
N PRO A 301 3.90 -6.60 41.47
CA PRO A 301 4.67 -7.52 42.30
C PRO A 301 4.41 -7.24 43.78
N LEU A 302 4.44 -8.29 44.62
CA LEU A 302 4.42 -8.09 46.08
C LEU A 302 5.81 -7.66 46.59
N PRO A 303 5.89 -6.99 47.75
CA PRO A 303 7.15 -6.63 48.36
C PRO A 303 8.08 -7.83 48.61
N ASN A 304 9.38 -7.58 48.53
CA ASN A 304 10.36 -8.47 49.13
C ASN A 304 10.28 -8.39 50.67
N ASN A 305 10.99 -9.29 51.34
CA ASN A 305 11.12 -9.28 52.80
C ASN A 305 12.32 -8.43 53.24
N ASP A 306 12.17 -7.70 54.35
CA ASP A 306 13.15 -6.78 54.97
C ASP A 306 14.57 -7.37 55.09
N THR A 307 14.71 -8.69 55.24
CA THR A 307 16.01 -9.39 55.25
C THR A 307 16.89 -9.09 54.04
N ILE A 308 16.35 -8.61 52.92
CA ILE A 308 17.12 -8.18 51.74
C ILE A 308 18.12 -7.05 52.08
N HIS A 309 17.78 -6.16 53.02
CA HIS A 309 18.67 -5.09 53.49
C HIS A 309 19.90 -5.61 54.26
N HIS A 310 19.82 -6.83 54.80
CA HIS A 310 20.91 -7.49 55.51
C HIS A 310 21.66 -8.54 54.67
N SER A 311 21.21 -8.79 53.43
CA SER A 311 21.90 -9.68 52.50
C SER A 311 23.22 -9.07 52.03
N LYS A 312 24.33 -9.79 52.23
CA LYS A 312 25.66 -9.43 51.69
C LYS A 312 25.68 -9.33 50.16
N THR A 313 24.76 -10.01 49.48
CA THR A 313 24.68 -10.06 48.01
C THR A 313 23.72 -9.02 47.44
N PHE A 314 22.60 -8.77 48.12
CA PHE A 314 21.47 -8.02 47.54
C PHE A 314 21.32 -6.58 48.06
N SER A 315 21.80 -6.27 49.28
CA SER A 315 21.71 -4.92 49.85
C SER A 315 22.26 -3.84 48.91
N ALA A 316 23.49 -4.03 48.42
CA ALA A 316 24.16 -3.11 47.48
C ALA A 316 23.43 -2.94 46.13
N LEU A 317 22.49 -3.81 45.77
CA LEU A 317 21.71 -3.69 44.53
C LEU A 317 20.60 -2.64 44.66
N LEU A 318 20.09 -2.38 45.88
CA LEU A 318 19.10 -1.34 46.16
C LEU A 318 19.65 0.05 45.87
N ASP A 319 20.93 0.27 46.20
CA ASP A 319 21.64 1.54 46.02
C ASP A 319 22.09 1.82 44.58
N CYS A 320 21.96 0.84 43.67
CA CYS A 320 22.41 0.93 42.28
C CYS A 320 21.82 2.16 41.55
N GLN A 321 22.66 3.15 41.22
CA GLN A 321 22.19 4.40 40.61
C GLN A 321 21.92 4.21 39.12
N ILE A 322 20.83 4.82 38.64
CA ILE A 322 20.51 4.89 37.21
C ILE A 322 21.30 6.07 36.62
N PRO A 323 22.15 5.84 35.60
CA PRO A 323 23.03 6.88 35.08
C PRO A 323 22.24 8.08 34.55
N GLU A 324 22.81 9.28 34.64
CA GLU A 324 22.13 10.51 34.21
C GLU A 324 21.90 10.60 32.69
N CYS A 325 22.89 10.09 31.95
CA CYS A 325 22.92 9.96 30.49
C CYS A 325 23.63 8.66 30.10
N VAL A 326 23.55 8.28 28.82
CA VAL A 326 24.34 7.18 28.24
C VAL A 326 25.36 7.78 27.27
N GLU A 327 26.60 7.28 27.32
CA GLU A 327 27.69 7.68 26.42
C GLU A 327 27.27 7.60 24.94
N GLY A 328 27.37 8.71 24.21
CA GLY A 328 26.91 8.84 22.82
C GLY A 328 25.43 9.21 22.65
N PHE A 329 24.65 9.32 23.73
CA PHE A 329 23.21 9.61 23.72
C PHE A 329 22.83 10.76 24.68
N GLY A 330 23.66 11.81 24.72
CA GLY A 330 23.36 13.03 25.46
C GLY A 330 22.16 13.76 24.84
N CYS A 331 21.10 13.97 25.64
CA CYS A 331 19.90 14.69 25.24
C CYS A 331 20.04 16.18 25.60
N SER A 332 20.33 17.02 24.61
CA SER A 332 20.61 18.46 24.80
C SER A 332 19.39 19.28 25.21
N ASP A 333 18.20 18.81 24.83
CA ASP A 333 16.88 19.43 25.04
C ASP A 333 16.05 18.69 26.10
N LYS A 334 16.73 17.97 27.01
CA LYS A 334 16.13 17.17 28.08
C LYS A 334 15.09 17.93 28.93
N ALA A 335 15.30 19.22 29.18
CA ALA A 335 14.36 20.04 29.94
C ALA A 335 13.01 20.17 29.21
N GLN A 336 13.05 20.57 27.94
CA GLN A 336 11.89 20.65 27.05
C GLN A 336 11.22 19.28 26.88
N MET A 337 12.01 18.24 26.62
CA MET A 337 11.51 16.86 26.49
C MET A 337 10.86 16.30 27.76
N SER A 338 11.17 16.86 28.94
CA SER A 338 10.50 16.47 30.19
C SER A 338 9.12 17.13 30.36
N ILE A 339 8.91 18.30 29.76
CA ILE A 339 7.63 19.02 29.72
C ILE A 339 6.73 18.42 28.64
N TYR A 340 7.28 18.17 27.44
CA TYR A 340 6.52 17.63 26.32
C TYR A 340 6.15 16.16 26.54
N TRP A 341 7.05 15.39 27.16
CA TRP A 341 6.91 13.96 27.36
C TRP A 341 7.22 13.59 28.81
N PRO A 342 6.36 13.97 29.77
CA PRO A 342 6.52 13.61 31.17
C PRO A 342 6.55 12.08 31.33
N ALA A 343 7.35 11.58 32.26
CA ALA A 343 7.55 10.14 32.47
C ALA A 343 6.61 9.57 33.55
N GLY A 344 6.39 8.26 33.54
CA GLY A 344 5.63 7.50 34.55
C GLY A 344 4.34 6.87 34.01
N THR A 345 3.94 5.74 34.59
CA THR A 345 2.69 5.03 34.25
C THR A 345 1.46 5.87 34.60
N ASP A 346 1.44 6.50 35.79
CA ASP A 346 0.34 7.39 36.21
C ASP A 346 0.12 8.55 35.23
N VAL A 347 1.21 9.08 34.66
CA VAL A 347 1.18 10.10 33.60
C VAL A 347 0.55 9.53 32.33
N ALA A 348 0.98 8.36 31.88
CA ALA A 348 0.39 7.72 30.70
C ALA A 348 -1.12 7.41 30.89
N MET A 349 -1.53 7.00 32.09
CA MET A 349 -2.94 6.76 32.42
C MET A 349 -3.76 8.05 32.44
N LYS A 350 -3.23 9.16 32.96
CA LYS A 350 -3.86 10.49 32.87
C LYS A 350 -3.99 11.00 31.44
N ILE A 351 -3.02 10.70 30.56
CA ILE A 351 -3.11 11.03 29.12
C ILE A 351 -4.19 10.19 28.44
N LEU A 352 -4.32 8.90 28.80
CA LEU A 352 -5.40 8.03 28.32
C LEU A 352 -6.77 8.55 28.77
N ASP A 353 -6.99 8.76 30.07
CA ASP A 353 -8.24 9.33 30.62
C ASP A 353 -8.57 10.68 29.96
N GLY A 354 -7.59 11.57 29.82
CA GLY A 354 -7.76 12.83 29.09
C GLY A 354 -8.22 12.64 27.64
N PHE A 355 -7.70 11.65 26.91
CA PHE A 355 -8.15 11.34 25.54
C PHE A 355 -9.55 10.70 25.50
N LEU A 356 -9.89 9.85 26.48
CA LEU A 356 -11.18 9.18 26.55
C LEU A 356 -12.32 10.14 26.94
N HIS A 357 -12.05 11.12 27.80
CA HIS A 357 -13.08 11.90 28.49
C HIS A 357 -13.09 13.42 28.21
N THR A 358 -12.08 14.02 27.56
CA THR A 358 -12.04 15.48 27.28
C THR A 358 -12.32 15.83 25.82
N LYS A 359 -12.82 17.04 25.56
CA LYS A 359 -13.10 17.59 24.21
C LYS A 359 -11.83 17.90 23.41
N VAL A 360 -11.95 17.98 22.08
CA VAL A 360 -10.89 18.44 21.18
C VAL A 360 -10.56 19.91 21.45
N GLN A 361 -9.27 20.24 21.48
CA GLN A 361 -8.77 21.62 21.62
C GLN A 361 -8.15 22.06 20.29
N ALA A 362 -8.73 23.07 19.64
CA ALA A 362 -8.30 23.56 18.33
C ALA A 362 -7.03 24.43 18.40
N GLU A 363 -6.83 25.19 19.48
CA GLU A 363 -5.67 26.08 19.63
C GLU A 363 -4.39 25.35 20.11
N ARG A 364 -4.48 24.04 20.38
CA ARG A 364 -3.41 23.25 21.02
C ARG A 364 -2.44 22.63 20.00
N ILE A 365 -1.90 23.50 19.15
CA ILE A 365 -0.79 23.21 18.25
C ILE A 365 0.52 23.33 19.05
N GLY A 366 1.56 22.60 18.64
CA GLY A 366 2.90 22.84 19.16
C GLY A 366 3.27 22.15 20.47
N GLU A 367 4.22 22.78 21.12
CA GLU A 367 5.08 22.33 22.25
C GLU A 367 4.36 22.22 23.60
N THR A 368 3.18 21.61 23.60
CA THR A 368 2.34 21.48 24.78
C THR A 368 2.49 20.10 25.43
N SER A 369 2.64 20.08 26.76
CA SER A 369 2.49 18.85 27.56
C SER A 369 1.14 18.20 27.25
N PRO A 370 1.05 16.86 27.13
CA PRO A 370 -0.21 16.16 26.89
C PRO A 370 -1.19 16.24 28.08
N LEU A 371 -0.73 16.57 29.30
CA LEU A 371 -1.51 16.63 30.55
C LEU A 371 -2.26 17.96 30.80
N SER A 372 -2.90 18.57 29.78
CA SER A 372 -3.58 19.88 29.94
C SER A 372 -4.63 19.89 31.06
N GLU A 373 -4.48 20.80 32.03
CA GLU A 373 -5.33 20.88 33.23
C GLU A 373 -6.73 21.49 32.94
N ASN A 374 -6.85 22.32 31.90
CA ASN A 374 -8.07 23.09 31.59
C ASN A 374 -8.97 22.46 30.49
N ALA A 375 -8.86 21.15 30.26
CA ALA A 375 -9.61 20.48 29.20
C ALA A 375 -11.04 20.11 29.66
N GLU A 376 -12.06 20.65 28.98
CA GLU A 376 -13.46 20.36 29.31
C GLU A 376 -13.78 18.86 29.13
N ARG A 377 -14.30 18.20 30.18
CA ARG A 377 -14.78 16.81 30.10
C ARG A 377 -16.13 16.71 29.40
N SER A 378 -16.30 15.73 28.51
CA SER A 378 -17.57 15.42 27.85
C SER A 378 -17.59 13.99 27.32
N GLU A 379 -18.47 13.13 27.85
CA GLU A 379 -18.66 11.75 27.36
C GLU A 379 -19.23 11.65 25.93
N LYS A 380 -19.88 12.72 25.45
CA LYS A 380 -20.50 12.78 24.11
C LYS A 380 -19.53 13.34 23.06
N GLU A 381 -18.79 14.38 23.43
CA GLU A 381 -17.93 15.15 22.54
C GLU A 381 -16.43 14.91 22.81
N SER A 382 -16.07 13.78 23.45
CA SER A 382 -14.67 13.46 23.75
C SER A 382 -13.83 13.21 22.50
N ARG A 383 -12.51 13.40 22.64
CA ARG A 383 -11.51 13.23 21.57
C ARG A 383 -11.56 11.83 20.96
N ILE A 384 -11.76 10.77 21.76
CA ILE A 384 -11.98 9.42 21.21
C ILE A 384 -13.29 9.30 20.43
N LYS A 385 -14.38 9.96 20.85
CA LYS A 385 -15.65 9.93 20.10
C LYS A 385 -15.54 10.65 18.75
N LYS A 386 -14.80 11.76 18.71
CA LYS A 386 -14.52 12.57 17.51
C LYS A 386 -13.26 12.14 16.74
N TYR A 387 -12.75 10.94 17.02
CA TYR A 387 -11.47 10.50 16.47
C TYR A 387 -11.55 10.24 14.95
N THR A 388 -12.67 9.72 14.44
CA THR A 388 -12.85 9.45 13.00
C THR A 388 -12.73 10.72 12.16
N GLU A 389 -13.38 11.80 12.60
CA GLU A 389 -13.36 13.10 11.95
C GLU A 389 -12.00 13.81 12.17
N GLY A 390 -11.53 13.84 13.42
CA GLY A 390 -10.39 14.67 13.82
C GLY A 390 -9.00 14.12 13.50
N ARG A 391 -8.79 12.79 13.42
CA ARG A 391 -7.44 12.17 13.38
C ARG A 391 -6.54 12.54 12.20
N ASN A 392 -7.05 13.29 11.23
CA ASN A 392 -6.28 13.75 10.06
C ASN A 392 -5.80 15.20 10.20
N HIS A 393 -6.41 15.98 11.10
CA HIS A 393 -6.11 17.40 11.31
C HIS A 393 -4.90 17.55 12.25
N ALA A 394 -3.79 18.00 11.71
CA ALA A 394 -2.54 18.29 12.43
C ALA A 394 -2.59 19.63 13.17
N ASP A 395 -3.52 20.50 12.80
CA ASP A 395 -3.81 21.81 13.40
C ASP A 395 -4.75 21.74 14.61
N ALA A 396 -5.07 20.55 15.13
CA ALA A 396 -5.88 20.36 16.32
C ALA A 396 -5.39 19.17 17.18
N ASP A 397 -5.69 19.19 18.48
CA ASP A 397 -5.26 18.14 19.40
C ASP A 397 -6.20 16.91 19.40
N THR A 398 -6.26 16.21 18.27
CA THR A 398 -7.25 15.15 18.01
C THR A 398 -6.78 13.73 18.32
N THR A 399 -5.47 13.50 18.50
CA THR A 399 -4.91 12.16 18.77
C THR A 399 -4.43 11.99 20.20
N SER A 400 -4.46 10.77 20.73
CA SER A 400 -4.17 10.48 22.14
C SER A 400 -2.76 10.87 22.61
N ARG A 401 -1.79 11.08 21.70
CA ARG A 401 -0.36 11.28 22.00
C ARG A 401 0.27 10.16 22.87
N LEU A 402 -0.35 8.97 22.93
CA LEU A 402 0.12 7.82 23.74
C LEU A 402 1.25 7.00 23.11
N SER A 403 1.61 7.24 21.84
CA SER A 403 2.62 6.42 21.14
C SER A 403 3.99 6.34 21.83
N PRO A 404 4.55 7.40 22.49
CA PRO A 404 5.82 7.27 23.21
C PRO A 404 5.74 6.31 24.40
N TYR A 405 4.60 6.29 25.08
CA TYR A 405 4.33 5.47 26.26
C TYR A 405 4.11 4.00 25.85
N LEU A 406 3.33 3.77 24.78
CA LEU A 406 3.09 2.44 24.20
C LEU A 406 4.36 1.81 23.60
N ALA A 407 5.21 2.59 22.93
CA ALA A 407 6.49 2.14 22.41
C ALA A 407 7.51 1.85 23.53
N SER A 408 7.32 2.42 24.72
CA SER A 408 8.15 2.17 25.91
C SER A 408 7.60 1.10 26.85
N GLY A 409 6.37 0.64 26.59
CA GLY A 409 5.59 -0.16 27.53
C GLY A 409 5.41 0.49 28.90
N VAL A 410 5.44 1.83 28.98
CA VAL A 410 5.05 2.59 30.19
C VAL A 410 3.55 2.47 30.43
N ILE A 411 2.78 2.26 29.36
CA ILE A 411 1.39 1.78 29.39
C ILE A 411 1.29 0.57 28.46
N SER A 412 0.46 -0.41 28.82
CA SER A 412 0.19 -1.56 27.96
C SER A 412 -0.88 -1.22 26.91
N ALA A 413 -0.87 -1.92 25.78
CA ALA A 413 -1.99 -1.83 24.82
C ALA A 413 -3.30 -2.41 25.40
N ARG A 414 -3.22 -3.30 26.40
CA ARG A 414 -4.39 -3.85 27.11
C ARG A 414 -5.09 -2.77 27.95
N ALA A 415 -4.34 -1.92 28.65
CA ALA A 415 -4.89 -0.81 29.44
C ALA A 415 -5.70 0.16 28.58
N CYS A 416 -5.23 0.45 27.35
CA CYS A 416 -5.99 1.22 26.36
C CYS A 416 -7.34 0.57 26.02
N LEU A 417 -7.40 -0.75 25.86
CA LEU A 417 -8.63 -1.48 25.56
C LEU A 417 -9.55 -1.63 26.79
N ARG A 418 -9.00 -1.80 27.99
CA ARG A 418 -9.76 -1.76 29.25
C ARG A 418 -10.49 -0.43 29.40
N GLY A 419 -9.80 0.70 29.19
CA GLY A 419 -10.41 2.03 29.20
C GLY A 419 -11.50 2.23 28.14
N VAL A 420 -11.37 1.60 26.95
CA VAL A 420 -12.42 1.60 25.92
C VAL A 420 -13.66 0.80 26.35
N LEU A 421 -13.49 -0.35 27.00
CA LEU A 421 -14.61 -1.12 27.53
C LEU A 421 -15.32 -0.38 28.67
N GLU A 422 -14.56 0.23 29.58
CA GLU A 422 -15.09 1.05 30.67
C GLU A 422 -15.90 2.25 30.14
N LEU A 423 -15.33 3.02 29.21
CA LEU A 423 -16.00 4.14 28.54
C LEU A 423 -17.28 3.70 27.80
N SER A 424 -17.22 2.61 27.06
CA SER A 424 -18.35 2.14 26.24
C SER A 424 -19.43 1.43 27.05
N LYS A 425 -19.12 0.93 28.24
CA LYS A 425 -19.97 0.07 29.08
C LYS A 425 -20.50 -1.17 28.34
N ARG A 426 -19.81 -1.58 27.26
CA ARG A 426 -20.15 -2.75 26.45
C ARG A 426 -19.41 -3.98 26.97
N LYS A 427 -19.96 -5.16 26.69
CA LYS A 427 -19.28 -6.44 26.94
C LYS A 427 -18.24 -6.81 25.88
N ASN A 428 -18.25 -6.15 24.72
CA ASN A 428 -17.37 -6.43 23.59
C ASN A 428 -16.71 -5.13 23.11
N LEU A 429 -15.48 -5.25 22.61
CA LEU A 429 -14.77 -4.18 21.90
C LEU A 429 -15.44 -3.90 20.56
N ASP A 430 -15.56 -2.60 20.27
CA ASP A 430 -15.93 -2.08 18.96
C ASP A 430 -14.67 -1.90 18.11
N GLY A 431 -14.77 -2.19 16.83
CA GLY A 431 -13.75 -1.93 15.82
C GLY A 431 -14.36 -1.57 14.46
N SER A 432 -15.58 -1.06 14.45
CA SER A 432 -16.17 -0.51 13.24
C SER A 432 -15.47 0.78 12.80
N ARG A 433 -15.67 1.18 11.54
CA ARG A 433 -15.02 2.36 10.92
C ARG A 433 -15.88 3.61 10.96
N ASP A 434 -17.13 3.48 11.40
CA ASP A 434 -18.16 4.52 11.40
C ASP A 434 -18.11 5.44 12.63
N ASN A 435 -17.43 5.04 13.71
CA ASN A 435 -17.34 5.81 14.95
C ASN A 435 -15.91 5.88 15.49
N GLY A 436 -15.62 6.95 16.25
CA GLY A 436 -14.26 7.24 16.71
C GLY A 436 -13.66 6.20 17.67
N VAL A 437 -14.48 5.49 18.45
CA VAL A 437 -14.00 4.44 19.35
C VAL A 437 -13.51 3.23 18.54
N GLY A 438 -14.33 2.73 17.62
CA GLY A 438 -13.93 1.63 16.74
C GLY A 438 -12.71 1.99 15.88
N MET A 439 -12.68 3.21 15.32
CA MET A 439 -11.54 3.71 14.57
C MET A 439 -10.26 3.78 15.41
N TRP A 440 -10.33 4.18 16.69
CA TRP A 440 -9.15 4.22 17.56
C TRP A 440 -8.68 2.83 17.99
N VAL A 441 -9.59 1.88 18.21
CA VAL A 441 -9.25 0.46 18.44
C VAL A 441 -8.52 -0.12 17.23
N GLN A 442 -8.89 0.27 16.00
CA GLN A 442 -8.14 -0.11 14.79
C GLN A 442 -6.70 0.41 14.79
N GLU A 443 -6.40 1.60 15.33
CA GLU A 443 -5.00 2.08 15.42
C GLU A 443 -4.16 1.24 16.41
N ILE A 444 -4.77 0.77 17.50
CA ILE A 444 -4.14 -0.21 18.40
C ILE A 444 -3.93 -1.56 17.69
N ALA A 445 -4.88 -1.98 16.85
CA ALA A 445 -4.76 -3.18 16.05
C ALA A 445 -3.65 -3.05 14.97
N TRP A 446 -3.46 -1.89 14.34
CA TRP A 446 -2.35 -1.63 13.40
C TRP A 446 -0.96 -1.83 14.03
N ARG A 447 -0.77 -1.41 15.27
CA ARG A 447 0.45 -1.67 16.05
C ARG A 447 0.71 -3.17 16.19
N ASP A 448 -0.31 -3.94 16.56
CA ASP A 448 -0.20 -5.40 16.69
C ASP A 448 0.03 -6.06 15.32
N PHE A 449 -0.64 -5.59 14.25
CA PHE A 449 -0.46 -6.08 12.88
C PHE A 449 1.00 -5.98 12.42
N TYR A 450 1.62 -4.80 12.53
CA TYR A 450 3.01 -4.62 12.10
C TYR A 450 3.98 -5.52 12.88
N ASN A 451 3.73 -5.75 14.17
CA ASN A 451 4.50 -6.72 14.95
C ASN A 451 4.25 -8.17 14.48
N HIS A 452 3.01 -8.56 14.17
CA HIS A 452 2.68 -9.87 13.58
C HIS A 452 3.37 -10.08 12.23
N ILE A 453 3.45 -9.04 11.38
CA ILE A 453 4.20 -9.07 10.12
C ILE A 453 5.70 -9.27 10.38
N MET A 454 6.29 -8.52 11.31
CA MET A 454 7.71 -8.66 11.66
C MET A 454 8.06 -10.05 12.20
N VAL A 455 7.19 -10.64 13.03
CA VAL A 455 7.37 -12.01 13.55
C VAL A 455 7.24 -13.07 12.46
N SER A 456 6.29 -12.88 11.53
CA SER A 456 6.00 -13.84 10.46
C SER A 456 6.97 -13.74 9.28
N PHE A 457 7.58 -12.58 9.08
CA PHE A 457 8.45 -12.26 7.95
C PHE A 457 9.68 -11.46 8.40
N PRO A 458 10.57 -12.03 9.24
CA PRO A 458 11.56 -11.23 9.96
C PRO A 458 12.58 -10.50 9.06
N ARG A 459 12.68 -10.85 7.77
CA ARG A 459 13.44 -10.07 6.77
C ARG A 459 13.10 -8.57 6.77
N VAL A 460 11.88 -8.16 7.11
CA VAL A 460 11.47 -6.74 7.06
C VAL A 460 12.27 -5.88 8.04
N SER A 461 12.67 -6.45 9.19
CA SER A 461 13.56 -5.83 10.17
C SER A 461 15.04 -5.79 9.74
N MET A 462 15.39 -6.47 8.64
CA MET A 462 16.76 -6.64 8.13
C MET A 462 17.05 -5.74 6.91
N GLY A 463 16.31 -4.64 6.77
CA GLY A 463 16.43 -3.67 5.67
C GLY A 463 15.92 -4.18 4.32
N ARG A 464 15.21 -5.32 4.27
CA ARG A 464 14.54 -5.82 3.07
C ARG A 464 13.12 -5.26 2.97
N PRO A 465 12.62 -4.98 1.76
CA PRO A 465 11.20 -4.72 1.57
C PRO A 465 10.39 -6.00 1.84
N TYR A 466 9.12 -5.87 2.25
CA TYR A 466 8.22 -7.01 2.28
C TYR A 466 8.00 -7.56 0.86
N ASN A 467 7.68 -6.68 -0.09
CA ASN A 467 7.57 -6.98 -1.51
C ASN A 467 8.98 -7.04 -2.14
N GLU A 468 9.60 -8.21 -2.09
CA GLU A 468 10.96 -8.48 -2.57
C GLU A 468 11.21 -8.07 -4.03
N LYS A 469 10.17 -8.03 -4.89
CA LYS A 469 10.25 -7.48 -6.27
C LYS A 469 10.69 -6.01 -6.35
N TYR A 470 10.59 -5.26 -5.25
CA TYR A 470 11.04 -3.88 -5.14
C TYR A 470 12.39 -3.73 -4.42
N ALA A 471 13.08 -4.84 -4.11
CA ALA A 471 14.42 -4.77 -3.51
C ALA A 471 15.45 -4.12 -4.42
N ASP A 472 15.30 -4.32 -5.73
CA ASP A 472 16.20 -3.80 -6.78
C ASP A 472 15.75 -2.42 -7.32
N VAL A 473 14.86 -1.70 -6.60
CA VAL A 473 14.50 -0.30 -6.94
C VAL A 473 15.75 0.57 -6.80
N LYS A 474 16.06 1.31 -7.87
CA LYS A 474 17.13 2.30 -7.89
C LYS A 474 16.60 3.61 -7.31
N TRP A 475 17.03 3.92 -6.09
CA TRP A 475 16.79 5.20 -5.43
C TRP A 475 17.85 6.22 -5.85
N GLU A 476 17.49 7.50 -5.82
CA GLU A 476 18.42 8.60 -6.09
C GLU A 476 19.42 8.77 -4.94
N THR A 477 20.60 9.30 -5.25
CA THR A 477 21.66 9.61 -4.27
C THR A 477 21.92 11.11 -4.24
N ASN A 478 21.02 11.86 -3.61
CA ASN A 478 21.15 13.31 -3.43
C ASN A 478 21.22 13.67 -1.95
N GLY A 479 22.44 13.99 -1.48
CA GLY A 479 22.70 14.36 -0.09
C GLY A 479 22.04 15.66 0.32
N ASP A 480 22.05 16.67 -0.56
CA ASP A 480 21.50 18.01 -0.27
C ASP A 480 19.98 17.96 -0.13
N HIS A 481 19.28 17.20 -0.97
CA HIS A 481 17.84 16.96 -0.86
C HIS A 481 17.49 16.23 0.44
N LEU A 482 18.29 15.23 0.83
CA LEU A 482 18.10 14.54 2.11
C LEU A 482 18.31 15.50 3.29
N GLN A 483 19.30 16.38 3.24
CA GLN A 483 19.54 17.36 4.31
C GLN A 483 18.46 18.45 4.36
N ALA A 484 18.00 18.94 3.21
CA ALA A 484 16.89 19.89 3.13
C ALA A 484 15.58 19.29 3.67
N TRP A 485 15.30 18.02 3.35
CA TRP A 485 14.19 17.25 3.95
C TRP A 485 14.37 17.11 5.47
N LYS A 486 15.52 16.62 5.93
CA LYS A 486 15.82 16.48 7.37
C LYS A 486 15.63 17.79 8.13
N GLN A 487 16.05 18.93 7.56
CA GLN A 487 15.96 20.24 8.21
C GLN A 487 14.59 20.94 8.10
N GLY A 488 13.66 20.44 7.29
CA GLY A 488 12.44 21.18 6.95
C GLY A 488 12.74 22.49 6.19
N LYS A 489 13.50 22.37 5.11
CA LYS A 489 13.87 23.46 4.17
C LYS A 489 13.68 23.03 2.71
N THR A 490 12.66 22.23 2.44
CA THR A 490 12.30 21.72 1.12
C THR A 490 11.62 22.76 0.23
N GLY A 491 11.10 23.85 0.82
CA GLY A 491 10.26 24.82 0.11
C GLY A 491 8.82 24.35 -0.11
N VAL A 492 8.42 23.25 0.55
CA VAL A 492 7.04 22.76 0.61
C VAL A 492 6.50 22.93 2.04
N PRO A 493 5.59 23.89 2.31
CA PRO A 493 5.28 24.34 3.67
C PRO A 493 4.86 23.24 4.64
N ILE A 494 3.97 22.32 4.23
CA ILE A 494 3.52 21.22 5.11
C ILE A 494 4.62 20.20 5.41
N VAL A 495 5.53 19.95 4.45
CA VAL A 495 6.69 19.06 4.65
C VAL A 495 7.67 19.71 5.61
N ASP A 496 7.91 21.00 5.45
CA ASP A 496 8.83 21.75 6.30
C ASP A 496 8.29 21.91 7.72
N ALA A 497 7.00 22.23 7.88
CA ALA A 497 6.32 22.27 9.16
C ALA A 497 6.40 20.92 9.89
N ALA A 498 6.13 19.83 9.17
CA ALA A 498 6.19 18.46 9.72
C ALA A 498 7.61 18.07 10.16
N MET A 499 8.62 18.31 9.33
CA MET A 499 10.01 17.96 9.66
C MET A 499 10.54 18.84 10.81
N ARG A 500 10.14 20.11 10.89
CA ARG A 500 10.44 20.97 12.05
C ARG A 500 9.74 20.50 13.32
N GLN A 501 8.47 20.09 13.25
CA GLN A 501 7.77 19.45 14.38
C GLN A 501 8.55 18.24 14.91
N LEU A 502 8.99 17.32 14.03
CA LEU A 502 9.81 16.17 14.43
C LEU A 502 11.11 16.61 15.11
N ASN A 503 11.81 17.56 14.50
CA ASN A 503 13.10 18.02 14.97
C ASN A 503 13.04 18.76 16.31
N GLN A 504 11.92 19.40 16.64
CA GLN A 504 11.75 20.18 17.87
C GLN A 504 11.04 19.38 18.97
N PHE A 505 9.99 18.63 18.62
CA PHE A 505 9.10 17.96 19.57
C PHE A 505 9.44 16.47 19.77
N GLY A 506 10.30 15.89 18.91
CA GLY A 506 10.64 14.46 18.94
C GLY A 506 9.48 13.53 18.57
N TRP A 507 8.41 14.06 18.00
CA TRP A 507 7.19 13.34 17.60
C TRP A 507 6.56 14.07 16.42
N MET A 508 5.84 13.34 15.57
CA MET A 508 5.13 13.93 14.43
C MET A 508 3.72 13.35 14.32
N HIS A 509 2.75 14.16 13.94
CA HIS A 509 1.38 13.72 13.68
C HIS A 509 1.33 12.68 12.53
N ASN A 510 0.46 11.66 12.62
CA ASN A 510 0.48 10.52 11.68
C ASN A 510 0.26 10.95 10.21
N ARG A 511 -0.70 11.85 9.95
CA ARG A 511 -0.92 12.42 8.61
C ARG A 511 0.35 13.09 8.07
N CYS A 512 1.07 13.81 8.92
CA CYS A 512 2.33 14.45 8.57
C CYS A 512 3.44 13.42 8.29
N ARG A 513 3.54 12.33 9.08
CA ARG A 513 4.48 11.21 8.82
C ARG A 513 4.27 10.64 7.42
N MET A 514 3.02 10.41 7.02
CA MET A 514 2.67 9.93 5.68
C MET A 514 3.10 10.93 4.59
N ILE A 515 2.82 12.22 4.77
CA ILE A 515 3.18 13.28 3.80
C ILE A 515 4.69 13.34 3.59
N VAL A 516 5.49 13.45 4.66
CA VAL A 516 6.95 13.58 4.53
C VAL A 516 7.60 12.30 4.01
N ALA A 517 7.04 11.13 4.32
CA ALA A 517 7.55 9.84 3.84
C ALA A 517 7.26 9.61 2.35
N MET A 518 6.07 10.00 1.86
CA MET A 518 5.80 10.00 0.43
C MET A 518 6.66 11.03 -0.30
N TYR A 519 6.80 12.25 0.22
CA TYR A 519 7.66 13.26 -0.38
C TYR A 519 9.12 12.78 -0.51
N LEU A 520 9.67 12.13 0.52
CA LEU A 520 11.02 11.54 0.44
C LEU A 520 11.12 10.45 -0.65
N THR A 521 10.12 9.57 -0.75
CA THR A 521 10.23 8.30 -1.51
C THR A 521 9.59 8.31 -2.90
N LYS A 522 8.77 9.32 -3.21
CA LYS A 522 8.03 9.42 -4.48
C LYS A 522 8.32 10.73 -5.23
N ASP A 523 8.52 11.84 -4.51
CA ASP A 523 8.89 13.13 -5.10
C ASP A 523 10.41 13.29 -5.21
N LEU A 524 11.15 13.09 -4.09
CA LEU A 524 12.61 13.13 -4.08
C LEU A 524 13.26 11.80 -4.54
N MET A 525 12.49 10.71 -4.63
CA MET A 525 12.95 9.37 -5.02
C MET A 525 14.15 8.84 -4.21
N LEU A 526 14.30 9.29 -2.96
CA LEU A 526 15.33 8.83 -2.02
C LEU A 526 14.89 7.52 -1.33
N ASP A 527 15.87 6.72 -0.89
CA ASP A 527 15.59 5.42 -0.25
C ASP A 527 14.84 5.60 1.08
N TRP A 528 13.72 4.91 1.22
CA TRP A 528 12.87 4.93 2.43
C TRP A 528 13.64 4.60 3.71
N ARG A 529 14.72 3.81 3.61
CA ARG A 529 15.59 3.46 4.75
C ARG A 529 16.32 4.67 5.35
N LEU A 530 16.58 5.70 4.54
CA LEU A 530 17.20 6.95 4.99
C LEU A 530 16.24 7.75 5.88
N GLY A 531 14.95 7.73 5.51
CA GLY A 531 13.85 8.30 6.30
C GLY A 531 13.53 7.47 7.55
N GLU A 532 13.43 6.14 7.40
CA GLU A 532 13.24 5.18 8.50
C GLU A 532 14.29 5.40 9.59
N LYS A 533 15.57 5.45 9.21
CA LYS A 533 16.68 5.73 10.12
C LYS A 533 16.51 7.09 10.79
N TYR A 534 16.25 8.16 10.04
CA TYR A 534 16.11 9.49 10.64
C TYR A 534 14.92 9.58 11.61
N PHE A 535 13.84 8.87 11.31
CA PHE A 535 12.71 8.72 12.22
C PHE A 535 13.11 7.98 13.50
N MET A 536 13.88 6.88 13.45
CA MET A 536 14.41 6.24 14.67
C MET A 536 15.34 7.15 15.49
N GLU A 537 16.13 7.99 14.81
CA GLU A 537 17.08 8.94 15.43
C GLU A 537 16.38 10.14 16.10
N GLN A 538 15.18 10.52 15.66
CA GLN A 538 14.45 11.69 16.17
C GLN A 538 13.22 11.35 17.03
N LEU A 539 12.51 10.26 16.72
CA LEU A 539 11.25 9.90 17.36
C LEU A 539 11.46 9.34 18.77
N ILE A 540 10.84 9.99 19.75
CA ILE A 540 10.67 9.47 21.11
C ILE A 540 9.78 8.21 21.14
N ASP A 541 8.93 8.02 20.12
CA ASP A 541 8.08 6.84 19.91
C ASP A 541 8.61 5.85 18.86
N GLY A 542 9.90 5.91 18.52
CA GLY A 542 10.52 5.02 17.53
C GLY A 542 10.44 3.54 17.92
N ASP A 543 9.40 2.85 17.44
CA ASP A 543 9.19 1.40 17.47
C ASP A 543 9.52 0.80 16.10
N LEU A 544 10.29 -0.29 16.05
CA LEU A 544 10.81 -0.81 14.78
C LEU A 544 9.68 -1.31 13.86
N ALA A 545 8.72 -2.06 14.42
CA ALA A 545 7.62 -2.61 13.64
C ALA A 545 6.75 -1.50 13.03
N SER A 546 6.34 -0.54 13.85
CA SER A 546 5.46 0.57 13.44
C SER A 546 6.16 1.52 12.46
N ASN A 547 7.43 1.85 12.70
CA ASN A 547 8.20 2.73 11.82
C ASN A 547 8.51 2.04 10.48
N ASN A 548 9.04 0.81 10.49
CA ASN A 548 9.31 0.04 9.27
C ASN A 548 8.03 -0.17 8.44
N GLY A 549 6.93 -0.55 9.10
CA GLY A 549 5.61 -0.70 8.49
C GLY A 549 5.14 0.57 7.78
N GLY A 550 5.13 1.71 8.49
CA GLY A 550 4.71 3.00 7.94
C GLY A 550 5.58 3.52 6.79
N TRP A 551 6.89 3.34 6.87
CA TRP A 551 7.82 3.68 5.78
C TRP A 551 7.60 2.82 4.55
N GLN A 552 7.50 1.50 4.74
CA GLN A 552 7.26 0.58 3.63
C GLN A 552 5.86 0.71 3.02
N TRP A 553 4.85 1.09 3.81
CA TRP A 553 3.51 1.44 3.33
C TRP A 553 3.55 2.68 2.42
N SER A 554 4.26 3.73 2.85
CA SER A 554 4.41 4.99 2.10
C SER A 554 5.22 4.80 0.81
N ALA A 555 6.31 4.03 0.89
CA ALA A 555 7.22 3.72 -0.22
C ALA A 555 6.68 2.67 -1.21
N SER A 556 5.49 2.12 -0.96
CA SER A 556 4.86 1.06 -1.77
C SER A 556 5.57 -0.29 -1.76
N THR A 557 6.38 -0.57 -0.72
CA THR A 557 7.19 -1.79 -0.58
C THR A 557 6.69 -2.78 0.48
N GLY A 558 5.75 -2.37 1.34
CA GLY A 558 5.31 -3.12 2.53
C GLY A 558 4.23 -4.16 2.29
N THR A 559 3.67 -4.70 3.38
CA THR A 559 2.38 -5.40 3.42
C THR A 559 1.25 -4.40 3.26
N ASP A 560 0.22 -4.76 2.47
CA ASP A 560 -0.95 -3.90 2.21
C ASP A 560 -0.61 -2.41 1.93
N PRO A 561 0.42 -2.12 1.10
CA PRO A 561 1.01 -0.78 1.04
C PRO A 561 0.17 0.12 0.13
N GLN A 562 0.39 1.44 0.19
CA GLN A 562 -0.18 2.32 -0.83
C GLN A 562 0.31 1.91 -2.22
N PRO A 563 -0.56 1.88 -3.23
CA PRO A 563 -0.14 1.57 -4.59
C PRO A 563 0.97 2.50 -5.08
N TYR A 564 1.89 1.99 -5.91
CA TYR A 564 3.11 2.72 -6.30
C TYR A 564 2.83 4.00 -7.11
N PHE A 565 1.66 4.05 -7.76
CA PHE A 565 1.15 5.16 -8.56
C PHE A 565 0.39 6.21 -7.73
N ARG A 566 0.03 5.91 -6.48
CA ARG A 566 -0.62 6.86 -5.58
C ARG A 566 0.45 7.75 -4.95
N ILE A 567 0.66 8.90 -5.56
CA ILE A 567 1.60 9.95 -5.12
C ILE A 567 0.77 11.05 -4.47
N PHE A 568 1.19 11.54 -3.30
CA PHE A 568 0.50 12.62 -2.62
C PHE A 568 0.88 13.97 -3.24
N ASN A 569 -0.10 14.77 -3.67
CA ASN A 569 0.12 16.19 -3.93
C ASN A 569 0.27 16.92 -2.58
N PRO A 570 1.45 17.50 -2.25
CA PRO A 570 1.68 18.12 -0.95
C PRO A 570 0.77 19.32 -0.65
N ALA A 571 0.36 20.10 -1.67
CA ALA A 571 -0.56 21.23 -1.47
C ALA A 571 -1.96 20.74 -1.06
N SER A 572 -2.55 19.79 -1.81
CA SER A 572 -3.85 19.22 -1.45
C SER A 572 -3.82 18.43 -0.14
N GLN A 573 -2.69 17.77 0.18
CA GLN A 573 -2.51 17.16 1.50
C GLN A 573 -2.34 18.20 2.61
N SER A 574 -1.74 19.36 2.33
CA SER A 574 -1.63 20.47 3.27
C SER A 574 -3.02 20.99 3.66
N GLU A 575 -3.87 21.32 2.68
CA GLU A 575 -5.23 21.82 2.92
C GLU A 575 -6.08 20.82 3.71
N LYS A 576 -5.88 19.51 3.48
CA LYS A 576 -6.60 18.42 4.18
C LYS A 576 -6.04 18.10 5.57
N ALA A 577 -4.79 18.45 5.84
CA ALA A 577 -4.11 18.18 7.11
C ALA A 577 -4.03 19.39 8.04
N ASP A 578 -4.08 20.60 7.50
CA ASP A 578 -4.00 21.87 8.20
C ASP A 578 -5.00 22.86 7.55
N PRO A 579 -6.33 22.65 7.64
CA PRO A 579 -7.31 23.49 6.94
C PRO A 579 -7.29 24.96 7.35
N SER A 580 -6.78 25.28 8.55
CA SER A 580 -6.60 26.64 9.03
C SER A 580 -5.28 27.29 8.59
N GLY A 581 -4.29 26.50 8.16
CA GLY A 581 -2.91 26.92 7.97
C GLY A 581 -2.15 27.16 9.28
N ASN A 582 -2.76 26.97 10.45
CA ASN A 582 -2.16 27.32 11.73
C ASN A 582 -0.99 26.39 12.09
N TYR A 583 -1.01 25.13 11.66
CA TYR A 583 0.11 24.21 11.89
C TYR A 583 1.35 24.68 11.11
N ILE A 584 1.19 25.10 9.86
CA ILE A 584 2.27 25.71 9.08
C ILE A 584 2.72 27.04 9.69
N ARG A 585 1.82 27.95 10.08
CA ARG A 585 2.19 29.23 10.72
C ARG A 585 3.05 29.03 11.96
N HIS A 586 2.78 27.98 12.74
CA HIS A 586 3.49 27.67 13.97
C HIS A 586 4.92 27.17 13.70
N TYR A 587 5.07 26.13 12.89
CA TYR A 587 6.40 25.52 12.65
C TYR A 587 7.20 26.21 11.52
N VAL A 588 6.56 26.99 10.67
CA VAL A 588 7.19 27.80 9.60
C VAL A 588 6.86 29.29 9.86
N PRO A 589 7.39 29.88 10.96
CA PRO A 589 7.04 31.22 11.41
C PRO A 589 7.39 32.31 10.39
N GLU A 590 8.30 32.06 9.47
CA GLU A 590 8.58 32.97 8.35
C GLU A 590 7.36 33.16 7.42
N LEU A 591 6.49 32.15 7.29
CA LEU A 591 5.24 32.23 6.52
C LEU A 591 4.02 32.64 7.37
N SER A 592 4.19 32.92 8.67
CA SER A 592 3.10 33.20 9.62
C SER A 592 2.10 34.28 9.17
N LYS A 593 2.54 35.23 8.35
CA LYS A 593 1.75 36.36 7.83
C LYS A 593 0.88 36.03 6.60
N LEU A 594 1.05 34.88 5.95
CA LEU A 594 0.31 34.54 4.71
C LEU A 594 -1.10 34.02 5.01
N THR A 595 -2.13 34.84 4.85
CA THR A 595 -3.53 34.44 5.05
C THR A 595 -4.10 33.66 3.86
N GLY A 596 -5.14 32.86 4.11
CA GLY A 596 -5.81 32.05 3.06
C GLY A 596 -4.94 30.92 2.51
N THR A 597 -5.29 30.39 1.34
CA THR A 597 -4.65 29.23 0.70
C THR A 597 -3.17 29.42 0.37
N ALA A 598 -2.70 30.67 0.28
CA ALA A 598 -1.30 31.01 0.01
C ALA A 598 -0.30 30.47 1.07
N ILE A 599 -0.77 30.10 2.26
CA ILE A 599 0.04 29.43 3.29
C ILE A 599 0.50 28.02 2.88
N HIS A 600 -0.31 27.31 2.07
CA HIS A 600 -0.07 25.93 1.65
C HIS A 600 0.88 25.86 0.44
N GLN A 601 0.83 26.87 -0.44
CA GLN A 601 1.65 26.95 -1.65
C GLN A 601 2.00 28.42 -1.97
N PRO A 602 3.00 29.01 -1.27
CA PRO A 602 3.42 30.39 -1.53
C PRO A 602 4.05 30.51 -2.93
N SER A 603 3.71 31.59 -3.65
CA SER A 603 4.38 31.93 -4.91
C SER A 603 5.88 32.16 -4.69
N ALA A 604 6.71 32.00 -5.73
CA ALA A 604 8.16 32.18 -5.62
C ALA A 604 8.55 33.58 -5.11
N GLU A 605 7.80 34.61 -5.49
CA GLU A 605 7.94 35.99 -5.00
C GLU A 605 7.54 36.11 -3.53
N SER A 606 6.41 35.51 -3.14
CA SER A 606 5.91 35.50 -1.77
C SER A 606 6.87 34.78 -0.82
N ALA A 607 7.34 33.59 -1.20
CA ALA A 607 8.36 32.82 -0.47
C ALA A 607 9.65 33.64 -0.30
N SER A 608 10.16 34.23 -1.39
CA SER A 608 11.36 35.07 -1.35
C SER A 608 11.20 36.32 -0.48
N LYS A 609 10.03 36.97 -0.50
CA LYS A 609 9.70 38.13 0.35
C LYS A 609 9.68 37.78 1.84
N HIS A 610 9.33 36.55 2.18
CA HIS A 610 9.31 36.03 3.55
C HIS A 610 10.60 35.31 3.97
N GLY A 611 11.61 35.20 3.09
CA GLY A 611 12.85 34.47 3.38
C GLY A 611 12.71 32.94 3.39
N TYR A 612 11.59 32.42 2.88
CA TYR A 612 11.30 30.99 2.80
C TYR A 612 11.98 30.36 1.57
N PRO A 613 12.60 29.16 1.66
CA PRO A 613 13.28 28.52 0.53
C PRO A 613 12.36 28.26 -0.67
N LYS A 614 12.95 28.34 -1.87
CA LYS A 614 12.31 27.86 -3.10
C LYS A 614 12.18 26.32 -3.06
N PRO A 615 11.14 25.71 -3.65
CA PRO A 615 11.01 24.26 -3.76
C PRO A 615 12.27 23.59 -4.32
N ILE A 616 12.89 22.69 -3.55
CA ILE A 616 14.13 21.98 -3.93
C ILE A 616 13.89 21.01 -5.10
N SER A 617 12.69 20.44 -5.16
CA SER A 617 12.15 19.79 -6.35
C SER A 617 11.31 20.82 -7.10
N GLN A 618 11.63 21.10 -8.37
CA GLN A 618 10.65 21.75 -9.24
C GLN A 618 9.40 20.88 -9.29
N TRP A 619 8.23 21.42 -8.92
CA TRP A 619 6.94 20.78 -9.16
C TRP A 619 6.59 20.87 -10.65
N ALA A 620 7.35 20.13 -11.45
CA ALA A 620 6.86 19.49 -12.65
C ALA A 620 6.36 18.11 -12.21
N PRO A 621 5.17 17.62 -12.60
CA PRO A 621 4.79 16.22 -12.37
C PRO A 621 5.75 15.18 -12.99
N THR A 622 6.88 14.95 -12.32
CA THR A 622 7.96 14.01 -12.67
C THR A 622 7.66 12.55 -12.27
N SER A 623 6.39 12.17 -12.40
CA SER A 623 5.95 10.77 -12.51
C SER A 623 6.67 10.03 -13.65
N ALA A 624 7.07 10.76 -14.71
CA ALA A 624 7.76 10.24 -15.88
C ALA A 624 9.11 9.54 -15.58
N ASN A 625 9.88 10.03 -14.60
CA ASN A 625 11.23 9.52 -14.30
C ASN A 625 11.23 8.43 -13.21
N SER A 626 10.35 8.54 -12.21
CA SER A 626 10.17 7.52 -11.16
C SER A 626 9.56 6.23 -11.72
N SER A 627 8.54 6.36 -12.57
CA SER A 627 7.78 5.23 -13.12
C SER A 627 8.56 4.45 -14.20
N SER A 628 9.33 5.15 -15.03
CA SER A 628 10.20 4.52 -16.05
C SER A 628 11.41 3.78 -15.44
N ARG A 629 11.96 4.27 -14.32
CA ARG A 629 13.11 3.63 -13.64
C ARG A 629 12.71 2.35 -12.89
N ARG A 630 11.53 2.28 -12.27
CA ARG A 630 11.01 1.05 -11.63
C ARG A 630 10.73 -0.08 -12.63
N LYS A 631 10.32 0.24 -13.87
CA LYS A 631 10.18 -0.75 -14.96
C LYS A 631 11.53 -1.37 -15.36
N ASN A 632 12.60 -0.57 -15.42
CA ASN A 632 13.93 -1.01 -15.89
C ASN A 632 14.68 -1.96 -14.93
N SER A 633 14.31 -2.02 -13.64
CA SER A 633 14.85 -3.00 -12.70
C SER A 633 14.12 -4.35 -12.74
N ALA A 634 12.84 -4.39 -13.12
CA ALA A 634 12.06 -5.64 -13.22
C ALA A 634 12.51 -6.54 -14.40
N ASN A 635 13.05 -5.96 -15.48
CA ASN A 635 13.34 -6.65 -16.74
C ASN A 635 14.79 -7.15 -16.92
N LYS A 636 15.64 -7.14 -15.88
CA LYS A 636 17.08 -7.48 -16.02
C LYS A 636 17.55 -8.74 -15.29
N ARG A 637 16.99 -9.90 -15.65
CA ARG A 637 17.71 -11.19 -15.65
C ARG A 637 17.17 -12.15 -16.73
N HIS A 638 17.77 -12.16 -17.93
CA HIS A 638 18.29 -13.37 -18.60
C HIS A 638 19.02 -13.04 -19.92
N HIS A 639 20.08 -13.82 -20.20
CA HIS A 639 20.88 -13.92 -21.43
C HIS A 639 21.81 -12.77 -21.87
N GLY A 640 22.96 -13.19 -22.43
CA GLY A 640 24.00 -12.33 -23.04
C GLY A 640 23.77 -12.12 -24.55
N GLY A 641 24.60 -11.27 -25.16
CA GLY A 641 24.42 -10.78 -26.55
C GLY A 641 24.93 -11.72 -27.67
N PRO A 642 25.23 -11.22 -28.91
CA PRO A 642 25.37 -9.81 -29.32
C PRO A 642 24.68 -9.34 -30.63
N SER A 643 24.38 -8.02 -30.69
CA SER A 643 24.23 -7.11 -31.87
C SER A 643 23.44 -7.48 -33.15
N LYS A 644 22.49 -6.61 -33.57
CA LYS A 644 22.66 -5.64 -34.70
C LYS A 644 21.39 -4.85 -35.09
N LYS A 645 21.62 -3.55 -35.40
CA LYS A 645 20.95 -2.61 -36.35
C LYS A 645 19.46 -2.22 -36.24
N ASP A 646 19.20 -0.97 -36.64
CA ASP A 646 17.92 -0.25 -36.66
C ASP A 646 16.92 -0.68 -37.75
N SER A 647 15.63 -0.54 -37.46
CA SER A 647 14.65 0.07 -38.37
C SER A 647 13.42 0.61 -37.61
N ARG A 648 12.73 1.60 -38.19
CA ARG A 648 11.60 2.34 -37.58
C ARG A 648 10.35 1.46 -37.45
N ALA A 649 9.58 1.66 -36.39
CA ALA A 649 8.24 1.04 -36.21
C ALA A 649 7.14 2.11 -36.04
N THR A 650 6.04 1.93 -36.77
CA THR A 650 4.75 2.63 -36.59
C THR A 650 3.83 1.83 -35.65
N PRO A 651 2.81 2.46 -35.01
CA PRO A 651 2.02 1.82 -33.95
C PRO A 651 0.72 1.17 -34.44
N THR A 652 0.38 0.00 -33.88
CA THR A 652 -0.95 -0.62 -33.97
C THR A 652 -1.45 -1.07 -32.59
N ALA A 653 -2.78 -1.26 -32.47
CA ALA A 653 -3.51 -1.39 -31.22
C ALA A 653 -3.44 -2.79 -30.57
N TRP A 654 -4.02 -2.92 -29.37
CA TRP A 654 -4.11 -4.17 -28.61
C TRP A 654 -5.57 -4.52 -28.30
N THR A 655 -6.01 -5.62 -28.90
CA THR A 655 -7.29 -6.33 -28.74
C THR A 655 -7.30 -7.24 -27.49
N ASP A 656 -8.45 -7.82 -27.13
CA ASP A 656 -8.57 -8.89 -26.11
C ASP A 656 -7.47 -9.94 -26.34
N PRO A 657 -6.66 -10.34 -25.33
CA PRO A 657 -5.55 -11.26 -25.53
C PRO A 657 -5.92 -12.56 -26.26
N ALA A 658 -7.11 -13.11 -26.03
CA ALA A 658 -7.58 -14.30 -26.73
C ALA A 658 -7.97 -14.00 -28.18
N LEU A 659 -8.57 -12.84 -28.47
CA LEU A 659 -8.90 -12.47 -29.86
C LEU A 659 -7.68 -11.98 -30.63
N LYS A 660 -6.75 -11.28 -29.99
CA LYS A 660 -5.44 -10.98 -30.55
C LYS A 660 -4.70 -12.27 -30.90
N GLU A 661 -4.75 -13.27 -30.02
CA GLU A 661 -4.12 -14.57 -30.29
C GLU A 661 -4.92 -15.42 -31.30
N ILE A 662 -6.25 -15.28 -31.42
CA ILE A 662 -7.02 -15.85 -32.54
C ILE A 662 -6.61 -15.19 -33.85
N ASP A 663 -6.51 -13.86 -33.87
CA ASP A 663 -6.12 -13.09 -35.05
C ASP A 663 -4.66 -13.41 -35.45
N GLU A 664 -3.72 -13.48 -34.50
CA GLU A 664 -2.34 -13.93 -34.74
C GLU A 664 -2.26 -15.41 -35.18
N VAL A 665 -3.09 -16.30 -34.65
CA VAL A 665 -3.12 -17.73 -35.05
C VAL A 665 -3.80 -17.92 -36.42
N ALA A 666 -4.90 -17.23 -36.69
CA ALA A 666 -5.62 -17.29 -37.97
C ALA A 666 -4.81 -16.60 -39.08
N ASN A 667 -4.25 -15.42 -38.85
CA ASN A 667 -3.35 -14.74 -39.78
C ASN A 667 -2.00 -15.45 -39.97
N SER A 668 -1.66 -16.46 -39.14
CA SER A 668 -0.52 -17.38 -39.36
C SER A 668 -0.94 -18.76 -39.89
N MET A 669 -2.22 -18.93 -40.20
CA MET A 669 -2.80 -20.12 -40.81
C MET A 669 -3.51 -19.69 -42.09
N GLU A 670 -2.73 -19.49 -43.16
CA GLU A 670 -3.27 -19.32 -44.52
C GLU A 670 -4.39 -20.34 -44.76
N VAL A 671 -5.55 -19.90 -45.26
CA VAL A 671 -6.62 -20.82 -45.70
C VAL A 671 -6.28 -21.48 -47.05
N ASP A 672 -4.98 -21.65 -47.33
CA ASP A 672 -4.52 -22.75 -48.15
C ASP A 672 -4.60 -24.03 -47.31
N ILE A 673 -5.80 -24.63 -47.35
CA ILE A 673 -5.97 -26.07 -47.24
C ILE A 673 -5.03 -26.67 -48.31
N GLN A 674 -3.81 -27.02 -47.91
CA GLN A 674 -2.77 -27.38 -48.87
C GLN A 674 -3.28 -28.48 -49.79
N THR A 675 -3.22 -28.21 -51.10
CA THR A 675 -3.84 -28.97 -52.19
C THR A 675 -3.25 -30.38 -52.41
N SER A 676 -2.49 -30.88 -51.43
CA SER A 676 -1.81 -32.17 -51.40
C SER A 676 -2.48 -33.21 -50.47
N GLN A 677 -3.47 -32.83 -49.65
CA GLN A 677 -4.17 -33.76 -48.73
C GLN A 677 -5.70 -33.79 -48.86
N ILE A 678 -6.28 -33.06 -49.82
CA ILE A 678 -7.73 -33.03 -50.02
C ILE A 678 -8.16 -34.26 -50.84
N THR A 679 -8.78 -35.24 -50.18
CA THR A 679 -9.52 -36.30 -50.89
C THR A 679 -10.80 -35.72 -51.49
N THR A 680 -11.12 -36.08 -52.73
CA THR A 680 -12.39 -35.71 -53.36
C THR A 680 -13.57 -36.20 -52.52
N GLY A 681 -14.41 -35.27 -52.03
CA GLY A 681 -15.57 -35.58 -51.18
C GLY A 681 -15.59 -34.89 -49.80
N CYS A 682 -14.63 -34.01 -49.47
CA CYS A 682 -14.66 -33.27 -48.19
C CYS A 682 -15.78 -32.20 -48.14
N ALA A 683 -16.53 -32.15 -47.04
CA ALA A 683 -17.55 -31.11 -46.81
C ALA A 683 -17.02 -29.99 -45.90
N SER A 684 -17.48 -28.76 -46.13
CA SER A 684 -17.14 -27.57 -45.37
C SER A 684 -18.41 -26.92 -44.81
N ILE A 685 -18.46 -26.75 -43.50
CA ILE A 685 -19.56 -26.10 -42.78
C ILE A 685 -19.11 -24.69 -42.39
N VAL A 686 -19.82 -23.66 -42.84
CA VAL A 686 -19.56 -22.27 -42.45
C VAL A 686 -20.56 -21.87 -41.36
N LEU A 687 -20.05 -21.33 -40.25
CA LEU A 687 -20.86 -20.97 -39.08
C LEU A 687 -21.03 -19.45 -38.92
N ASP A 688 -22.26 -19.04 -38.72
CA ASP A 688 -22.69 -17.70 -38.31
C ASP A 688 -22.45 -17.45 -36.80
N THR A 689 -22.20 -16.19 -36.44
CA THR A 689 -22.15 -15.66 -35.07
C THR A 689 -23.34 -16.12 -34.22
N ASN A 690 -24.57 -16.10 -34.73
CA ASN A 690 -25.75 -16.49 -33.95
C ASN A 690 -25.74 -17.99 -33.56
N ILE A 691 -25.16 -18.86 -34.40
CA ILE A 691 -24.99 -20.29 -34.11
C ILE A 691 -23.96 -20.50 -33.01
N LEU A 692 -22.86 -19.76 -33.05
CA LEU A 692 -21.81 -19.83 -32.03
C LEU A 692 -22.27 -19.29 -30.67
N LEU A 693 -23.09 -18.23 -30.63
CA LEU A 693 -23.64 -17.69 -29.38
C LEU A 693 -24.69 -18.61 -28.74
N ARG A 694 -25.50 -19.31 -29.56
CA ARG A 694 -26.64 -20.11 -29.08
C ARG A 694 -26.37 -21.62 -28.95
N TYR A 695 -25.66 -22.23 -29.91
CA TYR A 695 -25.49 -23.69 -30.04
C TYR A 695 -24.04 -24.19 -29.94
N LEU A 696 -23.15 -23.42 -29.31
CA LEU A 696 -21.72 -23.77 -29.14
C LEU A 696 -21.51 -25.21 -28.65
N ASN A 697 -22.36 -25.71 -27.74
CA ASN A 697 -22.31 -27.08 -27.21
C ASN A 697 -22.57 -28.16 -28.29
N VAL A 698 -23.47 -27.90 -29.24
CA VAL A 698 -23.77 -28.83 -30.34
C VAL A 698 -22.63 -28.80 -31.35
N VAL A 699 -22.10 -27.62 -31.67
CA VAL A 699 -20.92 -27.44 -32.54
C VAL A 699 -19.69 -28.14 -31.94
N GLN A 700 -19.46 -27.98 -30.63
CA GLN A 700 -18.41 -28.66 -29.86
C GLN A 700 -18.53 -30.19 -29.95
N GLN A 701 -19.74 -30.72 -29.73
CA GLN A 701 -19.97 -32.16 -29.79
C GLN A 701 -19.79 -32.71 -31.21
N PHE A 702 -20.32 -32.00 -32.22
CA PHE A 702 -20.17 -32.39 -33.62
C PHE A 702 -18.69 -32.38 -34.06
N ALA A 703 -17.92 -31.35 -33.70
CA ALA A 703 -16.48 -31.31 -33.97
C ALA A 703 -15.75 -32.53 -33.39
N ASN A 704 -16.09 -32.94 -32.17
CA ASN A 704 -15.48 -34.12 -31.55
C ASN A 704 -15.97 -35.44 -32.16
N ASP A 705 -17.22 -35.53 -32.61
CA ASP A 705 -17.78 -36.74 -33.23
C ASP A 705 -17.26 -36.95 -34.67
N VAL A 706 -17.07 -35.87 -35.44
CA VAL A 706 -16.36 -35.89 -36.75
C VAL A 706 -14.93 -36.44 -36.59
N GLU A 707 -14.17 -35.95 -35.61
CA GLU A 707 -12.80 -36.46 -35.36
C GLU A 707 -12.78 -37.95 -35.02
N LYS A 708 -13.77 -38.46 -34.27
CA LYS A 708 -13.88 -39.90 -33.94
C LYS A 708 -14.30 -40.76 -35.13
N ALA A 709 -15.22 -40.26 -35.96
CA ALA A 709 -15.64 -40.96 -37.17
C ALA A 709 -14.52 -40.98 -38.22
N GLY A 710 -13.59 -40.03 -38.16
CA GLY A 710 -12.48 -39.90 -39.10
C GLY A 710 -12.92 -39.30 -40.44
N GLU A 711 -14.04 -38.57 -40.44
CA GLU A 711 -14.64 -38.03 -41.66
C GLU A 711 -14.03 -36.67 -42.04
N PRO A 712 -13.84 -36.40 -43.35
CA PRO A 712 -13.16 -35.20 -43.80
C PRO A 712 -14.11 -34.00 -43.88
N VAL A 713 -14.62 -33.57 -42.72
CA VAL A 713 -15.49 -32.39 -42.59
C VAL A 713 -14.74 -31.28 -41.87
N TYR A 714 -14.74 -30.09 -42.48
CA TYR A 714 -14.14 -28.88 -41.91
C TYR A 714 -15.23 -27.94 -41.39
N ILE A 715 -15.04 -27.43 -40.16
CA ILE A 715 -15.85 -26.37 -39.58
C ILE A 715 -15.08 -25.07 -39.77
N VAL A 716 -15.61 -24.15 -40.56
CA VAL A 716 -14.97 -22.88 -40.93
C VAL A 716 -15.61 -21.73 -40.17
N ILE A 717 -14.77 -20.93 -39.51
CA ILE A 717 -15.16 -19.71 -38.80
C ILE A 717 -14.70 -18.49 -39.62
N PRO A 718 -15.62 -17.70 -40.20
CA PRO A 718 -15.27 -16.49 -40.94
C PRO A 718 -14.58 -15.43 -40.06
N GLY A 719 -13.70 -14.63 -40.65
CA GLY A 719 -13.03 -13.54 -39.93
C GLY A 719 -14.00 -12.47 -39.41
N ILE A 720 -15.07 -12.19 -40.17
CA ILE A 720 -16.13 -11.26 -39.75
C ILE A 720 -16.88 -11.76 -38.51
N VAL A 721 -17.14 -13.07 -38.42
CA VAL A 721 -17.79 -13.70 -37.25
C VAL A 721 -16.91 -13.57 -36.00
N VAL A 722 -15.59 -13.68 -36.13
CA VAL A 722 -14.66 -13.40 -35.01
C VAL A 722 -14.72 -11.94 -34.58
N GLN A 723 -14.86 -11.00 -35.53
CA GLN A 723 -14.99 -9.57 -35.25
C GLN A 723 -16.33 -9.23 -34.57
N GLU A 724 -17.44 -9.81 -35.03
CA GLU A 724 -18.75 -9.66 -34.39
C GLU A 724 -18.75 -10.19 -32.96
N LEU A 725 -18.09 -11.33 -32.72
CA LEU A 725 -17.87 -11.83 -31.36
C LEU A 725 -17.03 -10.88 -30.49
N ASP A 726 -16.14 -10.04 -31.05
CA ASP A 726 -15.46 -8.97 -30.29
C ASP A 726 -16.42 -7.82 -29.97
N TYR A 727 -17.21 -7.36 -30.96
CA TYR A 727 -18.22 -6.32 -30.72
C TYR A 727 -19.26 -6.74 -29.68
N GLN A 728 -19.72 -7.99 -29.70
CA GLN A 728 -20.65 -8.53 -28.70
C GLN A 728 -20.02 -8.67 -27.29
N LYS A 729 -18.70 -8.57 -27.13
CA LYS A 729 -18.01 -8.42 -25.81
C LYS A 729 -17.99 -7.00 -25.27
N SER A 730 -18.28 -6.02 -26.11
CA SER A 730 -18.29 -4.59 -25.80
C SER A 730 -19.69 -4.02 -25.51
N ASN A 731 -20.72 -4.85 -25.73
CA ASN A 731 -22.13 -4.51 -25.57
C ASN A 731 -22.60 -4.60 -24.09
N GLU A 732 -23.69 -3.94 -23.71
CA GLU A 732 -24.10 -3.82 -22.29
C GLU A 732 -24.72 -5.12 -21.71
N SER A 733 -25.16 -6.02 -22.60
CA SER A 733 -25.77 -7.31 -22.27
C SER A 733 -24.75 -8.34 -21.77
N LYS A 734 -24.69 -8.52 -20.44
CA LYS A 734 -23.70 -9.37 -19.76
C LYS A 734 -23.73 -10.84 -20.22
N ASP A 735 -24.91 -11.35 -20.56
CA ASP A 735 -25.09 -12.74 -21.01
C ASP A 735 -24.55 -12.98 -22.43
N LEU A 736 -24.74 -12.02 -23.34
CA LEU A 736 -24.13 -12.03 -24.68
C LEU A 736 -22.60 -11.90 -24.62
N CYS A 737 -22.11 -10.96 -23.80
CA CYS A 737 -20.67 -10.82 -23.55
C CYS A 737 -20.02 -12.12 -23.07
N TRP A 738 -20.71 -12.87 -22.21
CA TRP A 738 -20.23 -14.15 -21.69
C TRP A 738 -20.26 -15.25 -22.76
N ALA A 739 -21.36 -15.38 -23.51
CA ALA A 739 -21.47 -16.32 -24.62
C ALA A 739 -20.41 -16.06 -25.71
N ALA A 740 -20.17 -14.80 -26.05
CA ALA A 740 -19.16 -14.38 -27.02
C ALA A 740 -17.74 -14.75 -26.55
N ARG A 741 -17.42 -14.56 -25.26
CA ARG A 741 -16.13 -14.98 -24.67
C ARG A 741 -15.95 -16.50 -24.67
N LEU A 742 -16.99 -17.28 -24.39
CA LEU A 742 -16.94 -18.74 -24.49
C LEU A 742 -16.68 -19.21 -25.92
N ALA A 743 -17.41 -18.65 -26.90
CA ALA A 743 -17.21 -18.94 -28.31
C ALA A 743 -15.77 -18.61 -28.74
N SER A 744 -15.27 -17.39 -28.47
CA SER A 744 -13.88 -17.01 -28.79
C SER A 744 -12.86 -17.96 -28.14
N THR A 745 -13.03 -18.31 -26.87
CA THR A 745 -12.07 -19.17 -26.16
C THR A 745 -12.03 -20.58 -26.75
N TRP A 746 -13.19 -21.13 -27.15
CA TRP A 746 -13.27 -22.42 -27.81
C TRP A 746 -12.64 -22.38 -29.21
N ILE A 747 -12.92 -21.34 -30.01
CA ILE A 747 -12.33 -21.13 -31.33
C ILE A 747 -10.79 -21.10 -31.22
N LEU A 748 -10.23 -20.31 -30.30
CA LEU A 748 -8.78 -20.23 -30.07
C LEU A 748 -8.16 -21.60 -29.76
N ALA A 749 -8.79 -22.37 -28.87
CA ALA A 749 -8.30 -23.70 -28.51
C ALA A 749 -8.30 -24.64 -29.73
N LYS A 750 -9.39 -24.68 -30.51
CA LYS A 750 -9.50 -25.57 -31.67
C LYS A 750 -8.65 -25.14 -32.87
N LEU A 751 -8.44 -23.84 -33.09
CA LEU A 751 -7.47 -23.36 -34.10
C LEU A 751 -6.03 -23.74 -33.71
N LYS A 752 -5.68 -23.70 -32.43
CA LYS A 752 -4.38 -24.17 -31.92
C LYS A 752 -4.18 -25.69 -32.06
N GLU A 753 -5.26 -26.49 -31.98
CA GLU A 753 -5.22 -27.94 -32.25
C GLU A 753 -5.03 -28.26 -33.75
N ARG A 754 -5.37 -27.32 -34.66
CA ARG A 754 -5.15 -27.37 -36.13
C ARG A 754 -5.85 -28.51 -36.90
N ARG A 755 -6.81 -29.21 -36.30
CA ARG A 755 -7.53 -30.35 -36.89
C ARG A 755 -8.69 -29.95 -37.79
N ASN A 756 -9.93 -30.20 -37.38
CA ASN A 756 -11.13 -30.04 -38.21
C ASN A 756 -11.77 -28.64 -38.15
N VAL A 757 -11.49 -27.84 -37.12
CA VAL A 757 -11.88 -26.42 -37.10
C VAL A 757 -10.81 -25.57 -37.78
N LYS A 758 -11.22 -24.72 -38.73
CA LYS A 758 -10.39 -23.77 -39.46
C LYS A 758 -10.97 -22.36 -39.28
N GLY A 759 -10.11 -21.34 -39.33
CA GLY A 759 -10.50 -19.94 -39.23
C GLY A 759 -10.02 -19.20 -40.48
N GLN A 760 -10.78 -18.19 -40.92
CA GLN A 760 -10.38 -17.31 -42.01
C GLN A 760 -9.81 -16.00 -41.44
N ALA A 761 -8.65 -15.59 -41.96
CA ALA A 761 -7.99 -14.35 -41.59
C ALA A 761 -8.82 -13.11 -41.99
N TYR A 762 -8.79 -12.07 -41.17
CA TYR A 762 -9.58 -10.84 -41.39
C TYR A 762 -9.30 -10.12 -42.73
N PRO A 763 -8.05 -10.06 -43.24
CA PRO A 763 -7.76 -9.49 -44.55
C PRO A 763 -8.05 -10.43 -45.74
N GLU A 764 -8.37 -11.71 -45.47
CA GLU A 764 -8.49 -12.78 -46.49
C GLU A 764 -9.94 -13.03 -46.93
N THR A 765 -10.87 -12.11 -46.67
CA THR A 765 -12.11 -12.01 -47.47
C THR A 765 -11.71 -11.43 -48.84
N LEU A 766 -11.48 -12.31 -49.82
CA LEU A 766 -10.34 -12.16 -50.74
C LEU A 766 -10.38 -10.98 -51.73
N GLN A 767 -9.20 -10.36 -51.88
CA GLN A 767 -8.80 -9.50 -53.00
C GLN A 767 -8.63 -10.24 -54.36
N GLN A 768 -8.94 -11.55 -54.46
CA GLN A 768 -8.52 -12.40 -55.58
C GLN A 768 -9.58 -12.64 -56.69
N SER A 769 -10.78 -12.05 -56.60
CA SER A 769 -11.76 -12.09 -57.70
C SER A 769 -11.42 -11.12 -58.86
N GLY A 770 -10.33 -10.36 -58.77
CA GLY A 770 -9.82 -9.50 -59.85
C GLY A 770 -10.61 -8.21 -60.11
N THR A 771 -11.81 -8.06 -59.52
CA THR A 771 -12.60 -6.84 -59.60
C THR A 771 -13.15 -6.43 -58.23
N TRP A 772 -12.39 -5.62 -57.51
CA TRP A 772 -12.95 -4.71 -56.51
C TRP A 772 -12.73 -3.27 -56.97
N LYS A 773 -13.79 -2.67 -57.53
CA LYS A 773 -14.11 -1.31 -57.11
C LYS A 773 -14.45 -1.40 -55.62
N ARG A 774 -14.06 -0.39 -54.85
CA ARG A 774 -14.48 -0.19 -53.46
C ARG A 774 -16.02 -0.31 -53.40
N ARG A 775 -16.57 -1.47 -52.98
CA ARG A 775 -18.00 -1.57 -52.66
C ARG A 775 -18.30 -0.59 -51.54
N ASP A 776 -19.54 -0.13 -51.48
CA ASP A 776 -19.92 0.93 -50.58
C ASP A 776 -19.72 0.57 -49.11
N PRO A 777 -19.52 1.58 -48.23
CA PRO A 777 -19.51 1.41 -46.78
C PRO A 777 -20.76 0.71 -46.20
N ASP A 778 -21.79 0.54 -47.02
CA ASP A 778 -23.10 -0.02 -46.68
C ASP A 778 -23.22 -1.55 -46.90
N THR A 779 -22.12 -2.23 -47.27
CA THR A 779 -22.07 -3.71 -47.43
C THR A 779 -22.30 -4.39 -46.06
N THR A 780 -23.17 -5.40 -45.97
CA THR A 780 -23.55 -6.01 -44.68
C THR A 780 -22.63 -7.15 -44.25
N ASN A 781 -22.59 -7.46 -42.95
CA ASN A 781 -21.75 -8.54 -42.41
C ASN A 781 -22.18 -9.92 -42.95
N ASP A 782 -23.48 -10.13 -43.15
CA ASP A 782 -24.07 -11.33 -43.75
C ASP A 782 -23.54 -11.59 -45.16
N GLU A 783 -23.45 -10.55 -45.99
CA GLU A 783 -22.88 -10.64 -47.35
C GLU A 783 -21.40 -11.08 -47.33
N LEU A 784 -20.63 -10.71 -46.29
CA LEU A 784 -19.24 -11.14 -46.11
C LEU A 784 -19.15 -12.63 -45.72
N ILE A 785 -20.14 -13.16 -45.00
CA ILE A 785 -20.25 -14.61 -44.71
C ILE A 785 -20.64 -15.37 -45.99
N VAL A 786 -21.54 -14.83 -46.82
CA VAL A 786 -21.88 -15.42 -48.14
C VAL A 786 -20.67 -15.44 -49.07
N ASP A 787 -19.90 -14.35 -49.14
CA ASP A 787 -18.66 -14.28 -49.95
C ASP A 787 -17.62 -15.34 -49.51
N CYS A 788 -17.51 -15.66 -48.21
CA CYS A 788 -16.71 -16.78 -47.72
C CYS A 788 -17.23 -18.15 -48.25
N CYS A 789 -18.55 -18.39 -48.21
CA CYS A 789 -19.15 -19.61 -48.74
C CYS A 789 -18.93 -19.76 -50.26
N LEU A 790 -19.09 -18.68 -51.02
CA LEU A 790 -18.86 -18.65 -52.47
C LEU A 790 -17.42 -18.99 -52.82
N TYR A 791 -16.45 -18.40 -52.13
CA TYR A 791 -15.03 -18.68 -52.32
C TYR A 791 -14.67 -20.16 -52.10
N LEU A 792 -15.16 -20.76 -51.00
CA LEU A 792 -14.92 -22.19 -50.73
C LEU A 792 -15.51 -23.10 -51.82
N ARG A 793 -16.64 -22.69 -52.44
CA ARG A 793 -17.29 -23.40 -53.54
C ARG A 793 -16.57 -23.20 -54.88
N GLU A 794 -16.05 -22.02 -55.16
CA GLU A 794 -15.28 -21.72 -56.38
C GLU A 794 -13.96 -22.48 -56.47
N ARG A 795 -13.38 -22.91 -55.33
CA ARG A 795 -12.26 -23.86 -55.29
C ARG A 795 -12.65 -25.32 -55.64
N LYS A 796 -13.90 -25.57 -56.10
CA LYS A 796 -14.45 -26.76 -56.81
C LYS A 796 -14.35 -28.16 -56.17
N PHE A 797 -13.64 -28.36 -55.07
CA PHE A 797 -13.44 -29.70 -54.47
C PHE A 797 -14.25 -29.96 -53.19
N HIS A 798 -15.13 -29.03 -52.79
CA HIS A 798 -15.86 -29.08 -51.52
C HIS A 798 -17.37 -28.89 -51.68
N GLN A 799 -18.14 -29.67 -50.92
CA GLN A 799 -19.54 -29.34 -50.64
C GLN A 799 -19.56 -28.30 -49.53
N VAL A 800 -20.18 -27.13 -49.76
CA VAL A 800 -20.28 -26.05 -48.77
C VAL A 800 -21.71 -25.98 -48.24
N LEU A 801 -21.85 -25.93 -46.91
CA LEU A 801 -23.12 -25.78 -46.20
C LEU A 801 -23.00 -24.61 -45.22
N ALA A 802 -23.89 -23.61 -45.30
CA ALA A 802 -23.94 -22.54 -44.32
C ALA A 802 -24.98 -22.85 -43.22
N ILE A 803 -24.67 -22.51 -41.97
CA ILE A 803 -25.60 -22.69 -40.84
C ILE A 803 -25.83 -21.33 -40.18
N SER A 804 -27.10 -20.91 -40.14
CA SER A 804 -27.58 -19.66 -39.54
C SER A 804 -29.00 -19.84 -39.00
N GLN A 805 -29.41 -19.00 -38.05
CA GLN A 805 -30.82 -18.86 -37.65
C GLN A 805 -31.58 -17.80 -38.45
N ASP A 806 -30.88 -16.94 -39.19
CA ASP A 806 -31.50 -15.85 -39.93
C ASP A 806 -32.06 -16.35 -41.27
N ASN A 807 -33.37 -16.22 -41.43
CA ASN A 807 -34.08 -16.68 -42.63
C ASN A 807 -33.73 -15.85 -43.87
N ASN A 808 -33.39 -14.56 -43.72
CA ASN A 808 -33.00 -13.69 -44.82
C ASN A 808 -31.60 -14.07 -45.33
N PHE A 809 -30.65 -14.30 -44.42
CA PHE A 809 -29.33 -14.85 -44.77
C PHE A 809 -29.46 -16.22 -45.47
N CYS A 810 -30.28 -17.12 -44.93
CA CYS A 810 -30.51 -18.44 -45.52
C CYS A 810 -31.10 -18.34 -46.94
N ASN A 811 -32.17 -17.57 -47.13
CA ASN A 811 -32.79 -17.35 -48.44
C ASN A 811 -31.83 -16.68 -49.44
N ALA A 812 -31.02 -15.71 -49.00
CA ALA A 812 -30.03 -15.04 -49.84
C ALA A 812 -28.89 -15.99 -50.26
N SER A 813 -28.42 -16.83 -49.34
CA SER A 813 -27.42 -17.88 -49.62
C SER A 813 -27.93 -18.92 -50.62
N GLU A 814 -29.19 -19.37 -50.45
CA GLU A 814 -29.82 -20.33 -51.36
C GLU A 814 -30.10 -19.75 -52.74
N ALA A 815 -30.45 -18.47 -52.84
CA ALA A 815 -30.55 -17.76 -54.12
C ALA A 815 -29.21 -17.71 -54.89
N GLN A 816 -28.08 -17.73 -54.17
CA GLN A 816 -26.73 -17.88 -54.74
C GLN A 816 -26.30 -19.35 -54.92
N GLY A 817 -27.18 -20.31 -54.63
CA GLY A 817 -26.98 -21.75 -54.76
C GLY A 817 -26.10 -22.37 -53.65
N ILE A 818 -25.98 -21.72 -52.49
CA ILE A 818 -25.31 -22.29 -51.32
C ILE A 818 -26.40 -22.95 -50.45
N PRO A 819 -26.37 -24.28 -50.24
CA PRO A 819 -27.28 -24.94 -49.31
C PRO A 819 -27.16 -24.34 -47.91
N THR A 820 -28.30 -24.13 -47.24
CA THR A 820 -28.31 -23.71 -45.83
C THR A 820 -29.06 -24.67 -44.93
N LEU A 821 -28.82 -24.55 -43.63
CA LEU A 821 -29.51 -25.35 -42.62
C LEU A 821 -29.86 -24.49 -41.40
N ASN A 822 -31.16 -24.22 -41.20
CA ASN A 822 -31.66 -23.45 -40.07
C ASN A 822 -32.13 -24.35 -38.92
N PRO A 823 -31.54 -24.26 -37.70
CA PRO A 823 -31.95 -25.06 -36.55
C PRO A 823 -33.41 -24.90 -36.12
N ARG A 824 -34.01 -23.71 -36.32
CA ARG A 824 -35.32 -23.33 -35.76
C ARG A 824 -36.47 -24.25 -36.19
N GLY A 825 -36.36 -24.87 -37.37
CA GLY A 825 -37.40 -25.76 -37.91
C GLY A 825 -37.40 -27.19 -37.35
N THR A 826 -36.38 -27.61 -36.60
CA THR A 826 -36.21 -29.01 -36.16
C THR A 826 -36.25 -29.14 -34.64
N HIS A 827 -37.16 -29.95 -34.09
CA HIS A 827 -37.33 -30.10 -32.64
C HIS A 827 -36.22 -30.89 -31.92
N GLN A 828 -35.21 -31.39 -32.63
CA GLN A 828 -34.08 -32.15 -32.06
C GLN A 828 -32.78 -31.83 -32.82
N TRP A 829 -32.31 -30.59 -32.70
CA TRP A 829 -31.00 -30.20 -33.23
C TRP A 829 -29.87 -30.85 -32.41
N SER A 830 -29.04 -31.65 -33.07
CA SER A 830 -27.98 -32.45 -32.41
C SER A 830 -26.81 -32.73 -33.36
N SER A 831 -25.69 -33.22 -32.81
CA SER A 831 -24.53 -33.70 -33.60
C SER A 831 -24.96 -34.73 -34.65
N LYS A 832 -25.83 -35.68 -34.28
CA LYS A 832 -26.33 -36.71 -35.19
C LYS A 832 -27.33 -36.19 -36.23
N THR A 833 -28.18 -35.23 -35.86
CA THR A 833 -29.09 -34.57 -36.79
C THR A 833 -28.30 -33.82 -37.86
N LEU A 834 -27.25 -33.10 -37.47
CA LEU A 834 -26.36 -32.42 -38.41
C LEU A 834 -25.61 -33.40 -39.32
N ALA A 835 -25.16 -34.55 -38.80
CA ALA A 835 -24.54 -35.60 -39.59
C ALA A 835 -25.49 -36.20 -40.65
N ARG A 836 -26.79 -36.41 -40.33
CA ARG A 836 -27.80 -36.85 -41.32
C ARG A 836 -27.92 -35.88 -42.49
N PHE A 837 -27.95 -34.58 -42.24
CA PHE A 837 -28.06 -33.56 -43.30
C PHE A 837 -26.83 -33.52 -44.22
N ILE A 838 -25.65 -33.88 -43.72
CA ILE A 838 -24.39 -33.82 -44.50
C ILE A 838 -24.13 -35.13 -45.24
N PHE A 839 -24.37 -36.28 -44.59
CA PHE A 839 -23.98 -37.60 -45.12
C PHE A 839 -25.17 -38.48 -45.57
N GLY A 840 -26.41 -38.07 -45.30
CA GLY A 840 -27.63 -38.86 -45.51
C GLY A 840 -28.02 -39.74 -44.32
N ASP A 841 -29.28 -40.19 -44.30
CA ASP A 841 -29.81 -41.05 -43.23
C ASP A 841 -29.20 -42.48 -43.25
N ASP A 842 -28.86 -42.99 -44.43
CA ASP A 842 -28.25 -44.32 -44.62
C ASP A 842 -26.74 -44.35 -44.31
N TYR A 843 -26.19 -43.27 -43.73
CA TYR A 843 -24.76 -43.14 -43.50
C TYR A 843 -24.23 -44.18 -42.47
N PRO A 844 -23.31 -45.11 -42.84
CA PRO A 844 -23.00 -46.29 -42.02
C PRO A 844 -22.43 -46.02 -40.63
N ARG A 845 -21.79 -44.86 -40.42
CA ARG A 845 -21.18 -44.47 -39.13
C ARG A 845 -22.00 -43.44 -38.35
N LEU A 846 -23.26 -43.20 -38.75
CA LEU A 846 -24.13 -42.24 -38.08
C LEU A 846 -24.33 -42.55 -36.58
N TYR A 847 -24.15 -43.81 -36.16
CA TYR A 847 -24.16 -44.22 -34.75
C TYR A 847 -23.03 -43.63 -33.89
N LEU A 848 -21.95 -43.12 -34.50
CA LEU A 848 -20.85 -42.44 -33.79
C LEU A 848 -21.19 -41.00 -33.40
N PHE A 849 -22.27 -40.43 -33.97
CA PHE A 849 -22.72 -39.07 -33.70
C PHE A 849 -23.82 -39.05 -32.64
N SER A 850 -23.74 -38.06 -31.76
CA SER A 850 -24.54 -38.02 -30.53
C SER A 850 -25.93 -37.39 -30.72
N ASP A 851 -27.00 -38.09 -30.30
CA ASP A 851 -28.38 -37.57 -30.16
C ASP A 851 -28.55 -36.66 -28.91
N SER A 852 -27.49 -35.96 -28.48
CA SER A 852 -27.45 -35.22 -27.21
C SER A 852 -28.46 -34.07 -27.20
N LYS A 853 -29.35 -34.04 -26.20
CA LYS A 853 -30.33 -32.95 -26.00
C LYS A 853 -29.64 -31.63 -25.66
N GLU A 854 -30.27 -30.53 -26.08
CA GLU A 854 -29.89 -29.18 -25.69
C GLU A 854 -29.87 -29.02 -24.17
N LEU A 855 -28.82 -28.37 -23.64
CA LEU A 855 -28.84 -27.81 -22.29
C LEU A 855 -29.77 -26.61 -22.29
N PHE A 856 -30.99 -26.81 -21.76
CA PHE A 856 -32.06 -25.82 -21.81
C PHE A 856 -31.64 -24.53 -21.10
N ARG A 857 -31.47 -23.44 -21.85
CA ARG A 857 -31.15 -22.12 -21.26
C ARG A 857 -32.38 -21.55 -20.55
N PRO A 858 -32.22 -20.81 -19.44
CA PRO A 858 -33.34 -20.13 -18.78
C PRO A 858 -34.09 -19.23 -19.76
N LYS A 859 -35.43 -19.33 -19.81
CA LYS A 859 -36.28 -18.59 -20.78
C LYS A 859 -36.01 -17.09 -20.83
N ARG A 860 -35.61 -16.49 -19.70
CA ARG A 860 -35.26 -15.05 -19.59
C ARG A 860 -34.00 -14.70 -20.39
N ILE A 861 -32.95 -15.51 -20.31
CA ILE A 861 -31.70 -15.33 -21.07
C ILE A 861 -31.97 -15.57 -22.55
N GLN A 862 -32.78 -16.58 -22.87
CA GLN A 862 -33.17 -16.87 -24.24
C GLN A 862 -33.96 -15.70 -24.87
N LYS A 863 -34.96 -15.16 -24.17
CA LYS A 863 -35.75 -14.00 -24.65
C LYS A 863 -34.92 -12.72 -24.77
N ALA A 864 -33.88 -12.53 -23.95
CA ALA A 864 -32.92 -11.44 -24.11
C ALA A 864 -32.06 -11.62 -25.38
N LEU A 865 -31.49 -12.82 -25.57
CA LEU A 865 -30.72 -13.16 -26.77
C LEU A 865 -31.55 -12.97 -28.06
N ASP A 866 -32.77 -13.48 -28.08
CA ASP A 866 -33.63 -13.41 -29.27
C ASP A 866 -34.10 -11.96 -29.54
N LYS A 867 -34.29 -11.11 -28.52
CA LYS A 867 -34.62 -9.68 -28.69
C LYS A 867 -33.44 -8.87 -29.25
N GLU A 868 -32.24 -9.13 -28.73
CA GLU A 868 -31.06 -8.32 -29.02
C GLU A 868 -30.36 -8.72 -30.34
N LEU A 869 -30.53 -9.97 -30.77
CA LEU A 869 -30.16 -10.44 -32.11
C LEU A 869 -31.23 -10.09 -33.19
N GLY A 870 -32.27 -9.31 -32.85
CA GLY A 870 -33.32 -8.91 -33.81
C GLY A 870 -34.28 -10.03 -34.23
N LEU A 871 -34.25 -11.18 -33.54
CA LEU A 871 -34.95 -12.41 -33.93
C LEU A 871 -36.39 -12.53 -33.39
N VAL A 872 -36.92 -11.44 -32.82
CA VAL A 872 -38.32 -11.28 -32.38
C VAL A 872 -38.87 -10.03 -33.04
N THR A 873 -39.79 -10.19 -33.99
CA THR A 873 -40.62 -9.09 -34.49
C THR A 873 -41.59 -8.65 -33.40
N GLU A 874 -41.72 -7.34 -33.19
CA GLU A 874 -42.66 -6.78 -32.22
C GLU A 874 -44.10 -7.14 -32.57
N ASP A 875 -44.84 -7.70 -31.61
CA ASP A 875 -46.30 -7.67 -31.65
C ASP A 875 -46.86 -7.52 -30.22
N VAL A 876 -47.55 -6.39 -30.04
CA VAL A 876 -48.66 -6.10 -29.13
C VAL A 876 -48.53 -6.50 -27.65
N ASP A 877 -48.33 -5.47 -26.80
CA ASP A 877 -48.81 -5.50 -25.41
C ASP A 877 -50.33 -5.63 -25.39
N GLN A 878 -50.86 -6.73 -24.83
CA GLN A 878 -52.21 -6.73 -24.26
C GLN A 878 -52.39 -7.79 -23.16
N ASP A 879 -53.24 -7.41 -22.21
CA ASP A 879 -53.86 -8.18 -21.13
C ASP A 879 -52.95 -8.80 -20.06
N GLY A 880 -53.02 -8.21 -18.86
CA GLY A 880 -52.52 -8.81 -17.63
C GLY A 880 -53.52 -9.79 -17.03
N MET A 881 -53.00 -10.74 -16.25
CA MET A 881 -53.76 -11.48 -15.25
C MET A 881 -52.92 -11.61 -13.98
N GLN A 882 -53.61 -11.58 -12.84
CA GLN A 882 -53.04 -12.01 -11.56
C GLN A 882 -52.79 -13.52 -11.62
N ASP A 883 -51.75 -14.00 -10.96
CA ASP A 883 -51.76 -15.39 -10.47
C ASP A 883 -50.98 -15.48 -9.15
N GLU A 884 -51.72 -15.74 -8.07
CA GLU A 884 -51.17 -16.07 -6.75
C GLU A 884 -51.08 -17.60 -6.66
N GLY A 885 -49.87 -18.18 -6.57
CA GLY A 885 -49.76 -19.65 -6.56
C GLY A 885 -48.37 -20.19 -6.22
N MET A 886 -48.24 -20.70 -4.98
CA MET A 886 -47.09 -21.38 -4.36
C MET A 886 -46.15 -22.18 -5.28
N GLY A 887 -44.82 -22.12 -5.03
CA GLY A 887 -43.85 -22.88 -5.84
C GLY A 887 -42.41 -23.01 -5.33
N MET A 888 -42.21 -23.25 -4.02
CA MET A 888 -40.93 -23.58 -3.34
C MET A 888 -39.77 -22.55 -3.35
N GLU A 889 -39.24 -22.32 -2.15
CA GLU A 889 -37.97 -21.66 -1.90
C GLU A 889 -36.79 -22.47 -2.46
N ILE A 890 -35.84 -21.78 -3.09
CA ILE A 890 -34.42 -22.17 -3.02
C ILE A 890 -33.68 -20.97 -2.45
N ASP A 891 -33.17 -21.14 -1.23
CA ASP A 891 -32.37 -20.14 -0.52
C ASP A 891 -30.94 -20.11 -1.08
N ASP A 892 -30.71 -19.24 -2.07
CA ASP A 892 -29.37 -18.91 -2.58
C ASP A 892 -28.73 -17.77 -1.77
N GLY A 893 -28.70 -17.91 -0.45
CA GLY A 893 -28.11 -16.97 0.50
C GLY A 893 -26.60 -16.77 0.36
N TRP A 894 -26.17 -15.99 -0.64
CA TRP A 894 -24.78 -15.53 -0.79
C TRP A 894 -24.68 -14.02 -1.07
N LEU A 895 -24.54 -13.27 0.04
CA LEU A 895 -23.84 -11.99 0.18
C LEU A 895 -23.41 -11.29 -1.13
N VAL A 896 -24.26 -10.39 -1.63
CA VAL A 896 -23.76 -9.21 -2.33
C VAL A 896 -23.00 -8.39 -1.29
N SER A 897 -21.68 -8.25 -1.44
CA SER A 897 -20.93 -7.33 -0.60
C SER A 897 -21.19 -5.89 -1.03
N ASP A 898 -21.73 -5.06 -0.13
CA ASP A 898 -21.83 -3.60 -0.31
C ASP A 898 -20.45 -2.89 -0.34
N GLU A 899 -19.34 -3.66 -0.29
CA GLU A 899 -18.00 -3.11 -0.48
C GLU A 899 -17.74 -2.85 -1.98
N PRO A 900 -17.39 -1.60 -2.37
CA PRO A 900 -17.07 -1.28 -3.76
C PRO A 900 -15.85 -2.08 -4.24
N PRO A 901 -15.79 -2.47 -5.55
CA PRO A 901 -14.65 -3.20 -6.08
C PRO A 901 -13.34 -2.43 -5.88
N PRO A 902 -12.21 -3.12 -5.64
CA PRO A 902 -10.93 -2.48 -5.36
C PRO A 902 -10.52 -1.53 -6.49
N GLN A 903 -10.20 -0.29 -6.09
CA GLN A 903 -9.99 0.85 -6.99
C GLN A 903 -8.82 0.59 -7.96
N HIS A 904 -9.10 0.65 -9.26
CA HIS A 904 -8.08 0.42 -10.30
C HIS A 904 -7.16 1.65 -10.47
N ILE A 905 -5.94 1.47 -11.01
CA ILE A 905 -5.01 2.59 -11.25
C ILE A 905 -5.61 3.69 -12.12
N LEU A 906 -6.43 3.33 -13.11
CA LEU A 906 -7.14 4.32 -13.92
C LEU A 906 -8.20 5.06 -13.11
N ASP A 907 -8.86 4.42 -12.15
CA ASP A 907 -9.87 5.06 -11.30
C ASP A 907 -9.20 6.09 -10.36
N ASP A 908 -8.11 5.69 -9.71
CA ASP A 908 -7.27 6.59 -8.89
C ASP A 908 -6.68 7.74 -9.72
N LEU A 909 -6.24 7.49 -10.96
CA LEU A 909 -5.68 8.51 -11.85
C LEU A 909 -6.75 9.45 -12.41
N HIS A 910 -7.96 8.95 -12.66
CA HIS A 910 -9.10 9.75 -13.12
C HIS A 910 -9.57 10.69 -12.02
N ASP A 911 -9.76 10.19 -10.79
CA ASP A 911 -10.05 11.03 -9.63
C ASP A 911 -8.97 12.11 -9.43
N GLN A 912 -7.68 11.79 -9.62
CA GLN A 912 -6.58 12.77 -9.58
C GLN A 912 -6.66 13.83 -10.70
N ILE A 913 -7.04 13.45 -11.92
CA ILE A 913 -7.23 14.40 -13.04
C ILE A 913 -8.41 15.31 -12.76
N ILE A 914 -9.53 14.76 -12.25
CA ILE A 914 -10.69 15.54 -11.85
C ILE A 914 -10.28 16.56 -10.78
N ASP A 915 -9.72 16.12 -9.65
CA ASP A 915 -9.31 17.00 -8.55
C ASP A 915 -8.32 18.09 -9.03
N HIS A 916 -7.28 17.73 -9.78
CA HIS A 916 -6.22 18.65 -10.22
C HIS A 916 -6.73 19.69 -11.23
N PHE A 917 -7.39 19.27 -12.30
CA PHE A 917 -7.86 20.20 -13.32
C PHE A 917 -9.13 20.95 -12.88
N SER A 918 -9.90 20.48 -11.89
CA SER A 918 -10.99 21.27 -11.28
C SER A 918 -10.48 22.59 -10.71
N ILE A 919 -9.33 22.56 -10.02
CA ILE A 919 -8.70 23.75 -9.45
C ILE A 919 -8.23 24.69 -10.57
N LEU A 920 -7.45 24.17 -11.53
CA LEU A 920 -6.91 24.98 -12.63
C LEU A 920 -8.00 25.59 -13.53
N LEU A 921 -9.08 24.85 -13.80
CA LEU A 921 -10.23 25.36 -14.56
C LEU A 921 -10.96 26.49 -13.82
N ARG A 922 -10.99 26.45 -12.49
CA ARG A 922 -11.61 27.48 -11.64
C ARG A 922 -10.76 28.74 -11.58
N GLU A 923 -9.44 28.61 -11.40
CA GLU A 923 -8.48 29.73 -11.49
C GLU A 923 -8.53 30.38 -12.88
N LEU A 924 -8.60 29.57 -13.95
CA LEU A 924 -8.80 30.04 -15.32
C LEU A 924 -10.13 30.81 -15.47
N LEU A 925 -11.24 30.28 -14.96
CA LEU A 925 -12.55 30.95 -15.03
C LEU A 925 -12.55 32.29 -14.28
N GLU A 926 -11.93 32.35 -13.10
CA GLU A 926 -11.79 33.57 -12.30
C GLU A 926 -10.91 34.62 -12.99
N ARG A 927 -9.79 34.20 -13.60
CA ARG A 927 -8.89 35.06 -14.39
C ARG A 927 -9.56 35.59 -15.67
N ALA A 928 -10.28 34.75 -16.41
CA ALA A 928 -10.88 35.10 -17.68
C ALA A 928 -12.21 35.85 -17.55
N PHE A 929 -12.97 35.61 -16.48
CA PHE A 929 -14.30 36.18 -16.25
C PHE A 929 -14.49 36.63 -14.77
N PRO A 930 -13.68 37.58 -14.27
CA PRO A 930 -13.71 37.99 -12.85
C PRO A 930 -15.06 38.57 -12.41
N SER A 931 -15.87 39.08 -13.32
CA SER A 931 -17.23 39.56 -13.06
C SER A 931 -18.21 38.47 -12.59
N LEU A 932 -17.88 37.18 -12.74
CA LEU A 932 -18.67 36.05 -12.18
C LEU A 932 -18.42 35.81 -10.68
N PHE A 933 -17.41 36.46 -10.11
CA PHE A 933 -16.93 36.26 -8.73
C PHE A 933 -17.10 37.49 -7.84
N VAL A 934 -17.37 38.68 -8.41
CA VAL A 934 -17.66 39.91 -7.65
C VAL A 934 -19.12 39.91 -7.16
N GLN A 935 -19.33 39.99 -5.84
CA GLN A 935 -20.65 40.33 -5.31
C GLN A 935 -20.98 41.81 -5.58
N SER A 936 -22.06 42.08 -6.32
CA SER A 936 -22.46 43.43 -6.68
C SER A 936 -23.08 44.19 -5.50
N GLY A 937 -22.25 45.01 -4.84
CA GLY A 937 -22.72 46.14 -4.05
C GLY A 937 -23.29 47.23 -4.96
N SER A 938 -24.62 47.23 -5.13
CA SER A 938 -25.44 48.27 -5.81
C SER A 938 -25.33 48.41 -7.34
N THR A 939 -26.41 48.91 -7.94
CA THR A 939 -26.62 49.19 -9.37
C THR A 939 -26.41 48.00 -10.34
N ALA A 940 -27.49 47.26 -10.59
CA ALA A 940 -27.52 46.23 -11.62
C ALA A 940 -27.34 46.81 -13.03
N SER A 941 -26.39 46.28 -13.79
CA SER A 941 -26.36 46.46 -15.24
C SER A 941 -27.49 45.66 -15.89
N ILE A 942 -28.27 46.33 -16.75
CA ILE A 942 -29.36 45.77 -17.57
C ILE A 942 -28.95 44.66 -18.54
N TYR A 943 -27.67 44.29 -18.59
CA TYR A 943 -27.14 43.16 -19.37
C TYR A 943 -26.67 41.96 -18.51
N ALA A 944 -26.86 42.00 -17.19
CA ALA A 944 -26.63 40.83 -16.35
C ALA A 944 -27.77 39.81 -16.52
N PRO A 945 -27.51 38.56 -16.97
CA PRO A 945 -28.55 37.55 -17.07
C PRO A 945 -29.06 37.19 -15.67
N THR A 946 -30.34 37.44 -15.45
CA THR A 946 -31.04 37.05 -14.22
C THR A 946 -30.94 35.52 -14.02
N ASN A 947 -30.66 35.11 -12.78
CA ASN A 947 -30.61 33.72 -12.29
C ASN A 947 -29.28 32.92 -12.39
N SER A 948 -28.12 33.53 -12.64
CA SER A 948 -26.83 32.83 -12.44
C SER A 948 -26.35 32.88 -10.97
N LYS A 949 -26.17 31.72 -10.33
CA LYS A 949 -25.49 31.59 -9.02
C LYS A 949 -24.02 32.05 -9.13
N PRO A 950 -23.41 32.64 -8.09
CA PRO A 950 -21.99 32.98 -8.09
C PRO A 950 -21.12 31.73 -8.35
N ALA A 951 -20.10 31.88 -9.20
CA ALA A 951 -19.29 30.76 -9.71
C ALA A 951 -18.40 30.08 -8.63
N VAL A 952 -18.36 30.65 -7.43
CA VAL A 952 -17.65 30.13 -6.24
C VAL A 952 -17.99 28.67 -5.93
N GLY A 953 -19.21 28.21 -6.25
CA GLY A 953 -19.69 26.84 -5.99
C GLY A 953 -19.66 25.87 -7.19
N TRP A 954 -19.16 26.27 -8.36
CA TRP A 954 -19.25 25.44 -9.57
C TRP A 954 -18.26 24.28 -9.59
N LYS A 955 -18.71 23.12 -10.09
CA LYS A 955 -17.91 21.92 -10.36
C LYS A 955 -17.23 22.00 -11.72
N ALA A 956 -16.19 21.20 -11.96
CA ALA A 956 -15.43 21.21 -13.21
C ALA A 956 -16.29 21.00 -14.47
N ASN A 957 -17.30 20.12 -14.42
CA ASN A 957 -18.22 19.93 -15.54
C ASN A 957 -19.02 21.21 -15.86
N GLU A 958 -19.49 21.95 -14.85
CA GLU A 958 -20.19 23.24 -15.03
C GLU A 958 -19.25 24.32 -15.58
N ILE A 959 -18.00 24.37 -15.10
CA ILE A 959 -16.96 25.29 -15.58
C ILE A 959 -16.59 25.00 -17.05
N ILE A 960 -16.42 23.72 -17.43
CA ILE A 960 -16.13 23.31 -18.81
C ILE A 960 -17.29 23.68 -19.75
N GLN A 961 -18.55 23.45 -19.34
CA GLN A 961 -19.72 23.86 -20.13
C GLN A 961 -19.75 25.37 -20.38
N TYR A 962 -19.31 26.18 -19.41
CA TYR A 962 -19.22 27.63 -19.56
C TYR A 962 -18.09 28.06 -20.49
N LEU A 963 -16.87 27.52 -20.30
CA LEU A 963 -15.68 27.88 -21.08
C LEU A 963 -15.74 27.38 -22.54
N CYS A 964 -16.40 26.25 -22.80
CA CYS A 964 -16.60 25.73 -24.16
C CYS A 964 -17.76 26.39 -24.93
N ASN A 965 -18.44 27.40 -24.35
CA ASN A 965 -19.51 28.11 -25.05
C ASN A 965 -18.92 29.04 -26.13
N GLU A 966 -19.29 28.84 -27.40
CA GLU A 966 -18.77 29.61 -28.54
C GLU A 966 -18.89 31.14 -28.37
N ARG A 967 -19.90 31.62 -27.64
CA ARG A 967 -20.09 33.06 -27.36
C ARG A 967 -19.14 33.62 -26.28
N ARG A 968 -18.30 32.79 -25.67
CA ARG A 968 -17.32 33.12 -24.61
C ARG A 968 -15.87 32.89 -25.03
N ILE A 969 -15.65 32.25 -26.18
CA ILE A 969 -14.32 32.00 -26.74
C ILE A 969 -13.78 33.31 -27.36
N PRO A 970 -12.52 33.71 -27.10
CA PRO A 970 -11.91 34.89 -27.72
C PRO A 970 -11.94 34.84 -29.26
N GLN A 971 -12.29 35.96 -29.90
CA GLN A 971 -12.47 36.01 -31.37
C GLN A 971 -11.20 35.68 -32.18
N ASN A 972 -10.01 35.83 -31.58
CA ASN A 972 -8.72 35.56 -32.22
C ASN A 972 -8.22 34.12 -32.01
N SER A 973 -9.02 33.23 -31.40
CA SER A 973 -8.64 31.84 -31.15
C SER A 973 -8.53 31.01 -32.44
N ALA A 974 -7.55 30.10 -32.49
CA ALA A 974 -7.32 29.23 -33.64
C ALA A 974 -8.55 28.34 -33.92
N THR A 975 -9.07 28.38 -35.16
CA THR A 975 -10.34 27.74 -35.54
C THR A 975 -10.38 26.23 -35.28
N GLU A 976 -9.23 25.56 -35.31
CA GLU A 976 -9.10 24.12 -35.01
C GLU A 976 -9.29 23.84 -33.51
N ASP A 977 -8.71 24.66 -32.64
CA ASP A 977 -8.87 24.53 -31.18
C ASP A 977 -10.30 24.86 -30.76
N VAL A 978 -10.93 25.88 -31.36
CA VAL A 978 -12.34 26.23 -31.12
C VAL A 978 -13.25 25.04 -31.45
N LYS A 979 -13.13 24.49 -32.66
CA LYS A 979 -13.90 23.30 -33.07
C LYS A 979 -13.66 22.10 -32.14
N LEU A 980 -12.42 21.89 -31.69
CA LEU A 980 -12.08 20.76 -30.84
C LEU A 980 -12.72 20.84 -29.45
N VAL A 981 -12.83 22.04 -28.86
CA VAL A 981 -13.45 22.22 -27.53
C VAL A 981 -14.98 22.30 -27.57
N THR A 982 -15.57 22.72 -28.71
CA THR A 982 -17.04 22.82 -28.88
C THR A 982 -17.66 21.53 -29.42
N GLN A 983 -16.87 20.64 -30.04
CA GLN A 983 -17.30 19.30 -30.43
C GLN A 983 -17.45 18.39 -29.20
N ASP A 984 -18.59 17.71 -29.07
CA ASP A 984 -18.86 16.69 -28.02
C ASP A 984 -18.48 17.18 -26.60
N VAL A 985 -19.08 18.31 -26.20
CA VAL A 985 -18.89 18.92 -24.87
C VAL A 985 -19.45 18.02 -23.77
N SER A 986 -20.57 17.31 -24.00
CA SER A 986 -21.19 16.43 -22.98
C SER A 986 -20.19 15.39 -22.48
N ARG A 987 -19.63 14.58 -23.39
CA ARG A 987 -18.67 13.51 -23.03
C ARG A 987 -17.39 14.05 -22.41
N PHE A 988 -16.96 15.24 -22.81
CA PHE A 988 -15.84 15.95 -22.17
C PHE A 988 -16.18 16.39 -20.74
N THR A 989 -17.41 16.84 -20.50
CA THR A 989 -17.87 17.27 -19.16
C THR A 989 -18.15 16.09 -18.23
N ASP A 990 -18.64 14.97 -18.76
CA ASP A 990 -18.88 13.72 -18.03
C ASP A 990 -17.56 13.12 -17.51
N PHE A 991 -16.47 13.23 -18.27
CA PHE A 991 -15.12 12.85 -17.86
C PHE A 991 -14.63 13.66 -16.63
N PHE A 992 -15.25 14.80 -16.32
CA PHE A 992 -14.95 15.61 -15.13
C PHE A 992 -15.96 15.44 -13.98
N THR A 993 -16.65 14.29 -13.93
CA THR A 993 -17.62 13.96 -12.85
C THR A 993 -17.14 12.81 -11.96
N ARG A 994 -17.37 12.93 -10.64
CA ARG A 994 -16.95 11.92 -9.66
C ARG A 994 -17.98 10.78 -9.56
N LYS A 995 -17.46 9.57 -9.36
CA LYS A 995 -18.21 8.33 -9.42
C LYS A 995 -18.65 7.82 -8.04
N TYR A 996 -19.96 7.72 -7.84
CA TYR A 996 -20.63 6.55 -7.24
C TYR A 996 -22.17 6.62 -7.37
N ASP A 997 -22.73 7.79 -7.68
CA ASP A 997 -24.16 7.96 -7.89
C ASP A 997 -24.58 7.80 -9.37
N VAL A 998 -25.24 6.68 -9.66
CA VAL A 998 -26.18 6.33 -10.76
C VAL A 998 -25.82 6.60 -12.24
N ARG A 999 -24.96 7.57 -12.61
CA ARG A 999 -24.57 7.84 -14.02
C ARG A 999 -23.07 8.09 -14.28
N GLY A 1000 -22.21 8.11 -13.26
CA GLY A 1000 -20.77 8.36 -13.43
C GLY A 1000 -19.94 7.13 -13.85
N ARG A 1001 -19.06 7.29 -14.86
CA ARG A 1001 -18.01 6.33 -15.22
C ARG A 1001 -16.74 6.58 -14.39
N SER A 1002 -15.93 5.55 -14.09
CA SER A 1002 -14.56 5.77 -13.56
C SER A 1002 -13.55 5.75 -14.69
N GLY A 1003 -12.32 6.13 -14.37
CA GLY A 1003 -11.20 6.00 -15.26
C GLY A 1003 -11.07 4.65 -15.99
N GLN A 1004 -11.31 3.51 -15.34
CA GLN A 1004 -11.27 2.19 -16.00
C GLN A 1004 -12.50 1.89 -16.87
N HIS A 1005 -13.61 2.64 -16.72
CA HIS A 1005 -14.79 2.59 -17.60
C HIS A 1005 -14.68 3.58 -18.79
N TRP A 1006 -13.70 4.49 -18.78
CA TRP A 1006 -13.42 5.42 -19.88
C TRP A 1006 -12.41 4.81 -20.83
N ALA A 1007 -12.70 4.77 -22.13
CA ALA A 1007 -11.77 4.22 -23.11
C ALA A 1007 -10.54 5.14 -23.23
N ARG A 1008 -9.37 4.59 -23.59
CA ARG A 1008 -8.15 5.41 -23.79
C ARG A 1008 -8.35 6.52 -24.85
N ALA A 1009 -9.25 6.31 -25.79
CA ALA A 1009 -9.70 7.34 -26.74
C ALA A 1009 -10.42 8.53 -26.06
N ASP A 1010 -11.25 8.27 -25.04
CA ASP A 1010 -11.95 9.30 -24.26
C ASP A 1010 -10.96 10.14 -23.46
N TRP A 1011 -10.03 9.49 -22.75
CA TRP A 1011 -8.93 10.16 -22.05
C TRP A 1011 -8.11 11.04 -22.99
N ASN A 1012 -7.68 10.49 -24.12
CA ASN A 1012 -6.91 11.22 -25.14
C ASN A 1012 -7.73 12.34 -25.80
N SER A 1013 -9.07 12.22 -25.87
CA SER A 1013 -9.97 13.26 -26.37
C SER A 1013 -10.08 14.40 -25.36
N SER A 1014 -10.51 14.11 -24.13
CA SER A 1014 -10.68 15.08 -23.04
C SER A 1014 -9.41 15.87 -22.74
N LEU A 1015 -8.24 15.23 -22.78
CA LEU A 1015 -6.97 15.92 -22.51
C LEU A 1015 -6.48 16.77 -23.68
N ARG A 1016 -6.80 16.39 -24.93
CA ARG A 1016 -6.59 17.27 -26.09
C ARG A 1016 -7.51 18.49 -26.04
N LYS A 1017 -8.75 18.33 -25.59
CA LYS A 1017 -9.70 19.43 -25.37
C LYS A 1017 -9.25 20.38 -24.24
N LEU A 1018 -8.76 19.85 -23.12
CA LEU A 1018 -8.10 20.68 -22.09
C LEU A 1018 -6.89 21.44 -22.66
N GLY A 1019 -6.08 20.80 -23.50
CA GLY A 1019 -4.93 21.46 -24.14
C GLY A 1019 -5.33 22.57 -25.11
N ALA A 1020 -6.45 22.41 -25.83
CA ALA A 1020 -7.03 23.43 -26.68
C ALA A 1020 -7.62 24.60 -25.87
N LEU A 1021 -8.39 24.33 -24.80
CA LEU A 1021 -8.86 25.36 -23.85
C LEU A 1021 -7.68 26.18 -23.30
N ALA A 1022 -6.58 25.51 -22.93
CA ALA A 1022 -5.39 26.16 -22.41
C ALA A 1022 -4.62 26.99 -23.46
N ARG A 1023 -4.79 26.74 -24.76
CA ARG A 1023 -4.30 27.63 -25.82
C ARG A 1023 -5.25 28.80 -26.07
N ILE A 1024 -6.55 28.53 -26.11
CA ILE A 1024 -7.63 29.52 -26.30
C ILE A 1024 -7.56 30.65 -25.27
N TYR A 1025 -7.27 30.34 -24.00
CA TYR A 1025 -7.21 31.30 -22.89
C TYR A 1025 -5.77 31.55 -22.35
N GLU A 1026 -4.76 31.19 -23.14
CA GLU A 1026 -3.33 31.41 -22.85
C GLU A 1026 -2.89 30.92 -21.44
N ASP A 1027 -3.36 29.75 -21.04
CA ASP A 1027 -3.13 29.18 -19.71
C ASP A 1027 -1.90 28.27 -19.65
N GLY A 1028 -0.79 28.81 -19.14
CA GLY A 1028 0.45 28.06 -18.97
C GLY A 1028 0.38 26.94 -17.91
N ALA A 1029 -0.51 27.01 -16.93
CA ALA A 1029 -0.59 26.03 -15.84
C ALA A 1029 -1.24 24.72 -16.31
N ILE A 1030 -2.32 24.81 -17.09
CA ILE A 1030 -2.97 23.66 -17.71
C ILE A 1030 -2.05 23.05 -18.78
N GLN A 1031 -1.40 23.84 -19.63
CA GLN A 1031 -0.46 23.32 -20.65
C GLN A 1031 0.70 22.54 -20.04
N ASN A 1032 1.35 23.10 -19.01
CA ASN A 1032 2.43 22.42 -18.30
C ASN A 1032 1.94 21.10 -17.68
N SER A 1033 0.82 21.13 -16.96
CA SER A 1033 0.23 19.94 -16.31
C SER A 1033 -0.06 18.80 -17.31
N LEU A 1034 -0.60 19.12 -18.49
CA LEU A 1034 -0.90 18.13 -19.53
C LEU A 1034 0.36 17.45 -20.10
N SER A 1035 1.44 18.22 -20.29
CA SER A 1035 2.71 17.70 -20.83
C SER A 1035 3.32 16.57 -19.98
N GLN A 1036 3.03 16.59 -18.67
CA GLN A 1036 3.54 15.67 -17.67
C GLN A 1036 2.57 14.52 -17.34
N LEU A 1037 1.34 14.58 -17.86
CA LEU A 1037 0.27 13.62 -17.58
C LEU A 1037 0.22 12.49 -18.61
N SER A 1038 0.50 12.76 -19.89
CA SER A 1038 0.42 11.79 -21.00
C SER A 1038 1.13 10.46 -20.68
N ARG A 1039 2.37 10.56 -20.18
CA ARG A 1039 3.21 9.40 -19.84
C ARG A 1039 2.70 8.58 -18.64
N GLN A 1040 1.81 9.14 -17.82
CA GLN A 1040 1.17 8.43 -16.70
C GLN A 1040 -0.02 7.59 -17.19
N ILE A 1041 -0.79 8.16 -18.11
CA ILE A 1041 -1.99 7.54 -18.68
C ILE A 1041 -1.61 6.32 -19.49
N ASP A 1042 -0.60 6.43 -20.34
CA ASP A 1042 -0.05 5.29 -21.09
C ASP A 1042 0.32 4.13 -20.15
N MET A 1043 0.95 4.42 -19.01
CA MET A 1043 1.32 3.42 -18.02
C MET A 1043 0.15 2.88 -17.19
N ALA A 1044 -0.90 3.66 -16.97
CA ALA A 1044 -2.10 3.22 -16.28
C ALA A 1044 -2.97 2.30 -17.16
N PHE A 1045 -2.99 2.53 -18.47
CA PHE A 1045 -3.66 1.67 -19.45
C PHE A 1045 -2.89 0.38 -19.78
N GLU A 1046 -1.61 0.27 -19.43
CA GLU A 1046 -0.85 -0.98 -19.48
C GLU A 1046 -1.12 -1.92 -18.27
N SER A 1047 -1.81 -1.43 -17.24
CA SER A 1047 -2.14 -2.25 -16.06
C SER A 1047 -3.39 -3.11 -16.32
N PRO A 1048 -3.43 -4.38 -15.86
CA PRO A 1048 -4.60 -5.23 -16.02
C PRO A 1048 -5.82 -4.61 -15.32
N ILE A 1049 -6.85 -4.29 -16.09
CA ILE A 1049 -8.11 -3.73 -15.60
C ILE A 1049 -8.72 -4.72 -14.59
N CYS A 1050 -9.12 -4.22 -13.42
CA CYS A 1050 -9.74 -5.04 -12.40
C CYS A 1050 -11.15 -5.45 -12.88
N PRO A 1051 -11.57 -6.72 -12.70
CA PRO A 1051 -12.97 -7.09 -12.89
C PRO A 1051 -13.83 -6.30 -11.91
N THR A 1052 -14.60 -5.33 -12.41
CA THR A 1052 -15.55 -4.58 -11.58
C THR A 1052 -16.64 -5.55 -11.14
N GLY A 1053 -16.70 -5.80 -9.83
CA GLY A 1053 -17.40 -6.94 -9.27
C GLY A 1053 -18.91 -6.94 -9.51
N THR A 1054 -19.34 -7.72 -10.51
CA THR A 1054 -20.60 -8.48 -10.45
C THR A 1054 -20.39 -9.82 -11.16
N GLY A 1055 -20.34 -10.92 -10.40
CA GLY A 1055 -20.42 -12.28 -10.97
C GLY A 1055 -19.19 -13.17 -10.77
N LEU A 1056 -19.22 -13.95 -9.68
CA LEU A 1056 -18.72 -15.33 -9.58
C LEU A 1056 -17.21 -15.59 -9.77
N GLY A 1057 -16.49 -15.55 -8.64
CA GLY A 1057 -15.22 -16.23 -8.51
C GLY A 1057 -15.36 -17.72 -8.19
N TRP A 1058 -15.38 -18.57 -9.22
CA TRP A 1058 -15.02 -20.00 -9.14
C TRP A 1058 -14.33 -20.41 -10.45
N GLY A 1059 -13.02 -20.76 -10.38
CA GLY A 1059 -12.27 -21.19 -11.57
C GLY A 1059 -10.75 -21.30 -11.38
N PHE A 1060 -10.14 -20.42 -10.59
CA PHE A 1060 -8.67 -20.33 -10.47
C PHE A 1060 -7.98 -21.40 -9.58
N ARG A 1061 -8.63 -22.54 -9.32
CA ARG A 1061 -8.08 -23.66 -8.52
C ARG A 1061 -7.87 -24.98 -9.28
N MET A 1062 -8.18 -25.07 -10.59
CA MET A 1062 -8.01 -26.29 -11.41
C MET A 1062 -7.01 -26.16 -12.57
N PHE A 1063 -5.92 -25.41 -12.41
CA PHE A 1063 -4.74 -25.50 -13.30
C PHE A 1063 -3.43 -25.43 -12.50
N LYS A 1064 -3.22 -26.45 -11.65
CA LYS A 1064 -1.89 -26.82 -11.13
C LYS A 1064 -1.82 -28.26 -10.60
N GLN A 1065 -2.12 -29.19 -11.49
CA GLN A 1065 -1.53 -30.53 -11.54
C GLN A 1065 -0.91 -30.70 -12.94
#